data_AF-A0A4R0KAJ1-F1
#
_entry.id   AF-A0A4R0KAJ1-F1
#
_cell.length_a   1.000
_cell.length_b   1.000
_cell.length_c   1.000
_cell.angle_alpha   90.00
_cell.angle_beta   90.00
_cell.angle_gamma   90.00
#
_symmetry.space_group_name_H-M   'P 1'
#
loop_
_entity.id
_entity.type
_entity.pdbx_description
1 polymer ?
#
loop_
_entity_poly.entity_id
_entity_poly.type
_entity_poly.pdbx_seq_one_letter_code
_entity_poly.pdbx_strand_id
1 'polypeptide(L)'
;MPLLCVAVALSGTVALPASAKPVPGSAATTTRITLITGDRIQVTQYAGRPPAIVFEPDRHSSSDSAITTLSGGHTYVVPTAAAADVTSGKLDRSLFDVTTLIAEQRDDAHSATMPVIVHYAGSEATATARAKQATIPGAASSRTLDSIGARAAAITKTEATAFWKNPQVERVTLDRKVKVSLDQSVPQIGAPAAWQRGLTGKGSKIAILDTGIDATHPDVAGRIAASQNFTPTEDAGDHYGHGTHVASIAAGNGAASGGKYKGVAPDATLLNGKVLDDYGSGEFSGIIAGMEWATAQGADVVNLSLGGGEPSDGTDDLSQAVNRLSRDTGTLFVVAAGNCFAPEPATVTSPAAADDALAVGNLLRDGSVSDRSCRGPRYGDGALKPEISAPGTDIVAARAAGTSLGEPVDDNYTKLSGTSMATPHVAGTAALLAQAHPDWSFSQLRERLISTADPQPNNTVDEQGAGRVDADQATDAGVTVDSGELELGRLSWPYPADDEVSRVLTYRNPTSTAVSLQLTAGPAAVELSTDHLTIPANGEATVTVTANRAAAGAGTFSGRISASAEGADPIVTTYGWYAEPELYNLTIKGITRTGAPGAGQVAISRLDGDPVSIPGGVIMQNGTATARLAPGKYEASVVFFSEATDSELEHFDLAVGPEANLTKDATVTLDARRGKPVDLKVKGQSGLTARERGAVYTRFNTAGIPTGGNSISTTGAPRVFTATPVGKPATGTSEFATASRLEVPPYRITAGKDQYAVLDYYFGPRFTGEKDLQVSEDLQDVRGKLAVIKFKDEDWNGKLVKAAQDAGAAAALLYNPDVAGDNGVNAYWATGEGEAATIPAMRTSRETVRRLLEHQGTVRIIGQAATPYVYDLAIPWRNQVPANPTVTAQPNQFARVDEVFGSHAESMPTSETRYATTPAGFIFGGWLAPAFSTPARRTSYILGNDQIRWSSTLALNNGGDQLMGVSSTERVYRAGQHTSARWVAPVQNSGLPVAATPLAGVQRFDGGLSVVINPYRHGPDEMGDIDVGGTVLTVERNGLVVASEPASALWADVPADSADYKITMDTAREHEFWQYSTRVQSEWTFRTQGSEDEVMPLVLADLDVPAADPLSRVQSGKPTEVRLGLRHQAGSQSAKFKTVQLELSYDGQQWTRLPLRQTGSAQYTTTVTAKQSPSFRITAVDAKGNKLFQEITKAYGLK
;
A
#
# COMPACT_ATOMS: atom_id res chain seq x y z
N MET A 1 -6.67 4.77 22.49
CA MET A 1 -7.27 5.92 21.79
C MET A 1 -6.27 6.37 20.72
N PRO A 2 -6.59 6.27 19.43
CA PRO A 2 -5.68 6.67 18.36
C PRO A 2 -5.74 8.19 18.10
N LEU A 3 -4.59 8.80 17.83
CA LEU A 3 -4.52 10.13 17.22
C LEU A 3 -4.56 9.98 15.70
N LEU A 4 -5.48 10.67 15.02
CA LEU A 4 -5.46 10.78 13.56
C LEU A 4 -4.37 11.79 13.13
N CYS A 5 -3.45 11.36 12.27
CA CYS A 5 -2.66 12.27 11.46
C CYS A 5 -3.34 12.43 10.10
N VAL A 6 -4.08 13.53 9.91
CA VAL A 6 -4.63 13.91 8.60
C VAL A 6 -3.48 14.24 7.65
N ALA A 7 -3.58 13.79 6.39
CA ALA A 7 -2.56 14.00 5.37
C ALA A 7 -3.20 14.48 4.06
N VAL A 8 -2.72 15.63 3.57
CA VAL A 8 -3.39 16.39 2.51
C VAL A 8 -2.77 16.08 1.14
N ALA A 9 -3.59 15.49 0.27
CA ALA A 9 -3.31 15.24 -1.13
C ALA A 9 -3.10 16.54 -1.96
N LEU A 10 -2.57 16.43 -3.19
CA LEU A 10 -2.77 17.39 -4.30
C LEU A 10 -2.16 16.88 -5.63
N SER A 11 -2.88 17.00 -6.75
CA SER A 11 -2.32 16.73 -8.10
C SER A 11 -3.06 17.54 -9.18
N GLY A 12 -2.44 17.73 -10.37
CA GLY A 12 -3.02 18.50 -11.48
C GLY A 12 -2.37 18.17 -12.83
N THR A 13 -3.13 18.25 -13.92
CA THR A 13 -2.82 17.68 -15.25
C THR A 13 -2.21 18.67 -16.25
N VAL A 14 -1.72 18.13 -17.38
CA VAL A 14 -0.90 18.80 -18.40
C VAL A 14 -1.73 19.28 -19.59
N ALA A 15 -1.31 20.37 -20.25
CA ALA A 15 -1.82 20.79 -21.56
C ALA A 15 -0.76 20.62 -22.66
N LEU A 16 -0.96 19.63 -23.53
CA LEU A 16 -0.23 19.36 -24.79
C LEU A 16 -1.22 18.75 -25.82
N PRO A 17 -0.90 18.69 -27.13
CA PRO A 17 -1.93 18.61 -28.17
C PRO A 17 -2.70 17.28 -28.24
N ALA A 18 -3.92 17.36 -28.78
CA ALA A 18 -4.93 16.31 -28.66
C ALA A 18 -4.62 15.02 -29.45
N SER A 19 -4.69 13.87 -28.77
CA SER A 19 -5.53 12.72 -29.17
C SER A 19 -5.51 11.57 -28.14
N ALA A 20 -5.89 11.84 -26.88
CA ALA A 20 -6.26 10.81 -25.90
C ALA A 20 -7.26 11.42 -24.90
N LYS A 21 -8.26 10.65 -24.43
CA LYS A 21 -9.15 11.08 -23.34
C LYS A 21 -8.43 10.88 -22.00
N PRO A 22 -8.33 11.90 -21.13
CA PRO A 22 -7.82 11.72 -19.78
C PRO A 22 -8.89 11.08 -18.89
N VAL A 23 -8.50 10.10 -18.07
CA VAL A 23 -9.32 9.58 -16.97
C VAL A 23 -9.14 10.50 -15.75
N PRO A 24 -10.22 11.03 -15.14
CA PRO A 24 -10.11 11.83 -13.93
C PRO A 24 -10.29 10.99 -12.65
N GLY A 25 -9.77 11.49 -11.53
CA GLY A 25 -10.30 11.21 -10.19
C GLY A 25 -9.92 9.88 -9.53
N SER A 26 -8.71 9.82 -8.97
CA SER A 26 -8.59 9.39 -7.57
C SER A 26 -8.20 10.60 -6.73
N ALA A 27 -8.74 10.73 -5.51
CA ALA A 27 -8.06 11.50 -4.48
C ALA A 27 -6.71 10.82 -4.17
N ALA A 28 -5.73 11.58 -3.67
CA ALA A 28 -4.44 10.97 -3.33
C ALA A 28 -4.48 10.36 -1.93
N THR A 29 -4.82 9.08 -1.84
CA THR A 29 -4.83 8.33 -0.58
C THR A 29 -3.42 8.36 0.02
N THR A 30 -3.33 8.83 1.26
CA THR A 30 -2.08 8.86 2.01
C THR A 30 -2.16 7.91 3.20
N THR A 31 -1.24 6.96 3.24
CA THR A 31 -1.26 5.83 4.18
C THR A 31 0.07 5.76 4.91
N ARG A 32 0.06 5.65 6.25
CA ARG A 32 1.27 5.43 7.07
C ARG A 32 1.44 3.94 7.37
N ILE A 33 2.64 3.39 7.19
CA ILE A 33 2.95 1.99 7.45
C ILE A 33 4.24 1.90 8.28
N THR A 34 4.19 1.22 9.42
CA THR A 34 5.37 0.76 10.17
C THR A 34 5.86 -0.56 9.57
N LEU A 35 7.10 -0.58 9.10
CA LEU A 35 7.80 -1.72 8.49
C LEU A 35 8.36 -2.67 9.55
N ILE A 36 8.86 -3.83 9.12
CA ILE A 36 9.40 -4.87 10.02
C ILE A 36 10.69 -4.45 10.78
N THR A 37 11.38 -3.40 10.35
CA THR A 37 12.50 -2.78 11.09
C THR A 37 12.03 -1.84 12.22
N GLY A 38 10.73 -1.55 12.29
CA GLY A 38 10.14 -0.45 13.05
C GLY A 38 10.07 0.87 12.27
N ASP A 39 10.89 1.05 11.23
CA ASP A 39 10.88 2.27 10.41
C ASP A 39 9.51 2.50 9.77
N ARG A 40 9.08 3.76 9.68
CA ARG A 40 7.81 4.14 9.08
C ARG A 40 7.97 4.72 7.69
N ILE A 41 6.89 4.64 6.93
CA ILE A 41 6.72 5.28 5.64
C ILE A 41 5.35 5.93 5.56
N GLN A 42 5.27 7.10 4.94
CA GLN A 42 4.04 7.72 4.50
C GLN A 42 3.99 7.65 2.97
N VAL A 43 3.00 6.92 2.46
CA VAL A 43 2.82 6.61 1.04
C VAL A 43 1.61 7.39 0.53
N THR A 44 1.82 8.35 -0.37
CA THR A 44 0.73 9.08 -1.05
C THR A 44 0.61 8.58 -2.49
N GLN A 45 -0.45 7.82 -2.78
CA GLN A 45 -0.72 7.30 -4.12
C GLN A 45 -1.40 8.37 -4.99
N TYR A 46 -1.07 8.44 -6.28
CA TYR A 46 -1.68 9.40 -7.23
C TYR A 46 -2.07 8.69 -8.53
N ALA A 47 -3.31 8.90 -9.00
CA ALA A 47 -3.77 8.37 -10.28
C ALA A 47 -2.80 8.70 -11.44
N GLY A 48 -2.32 7.65 -12.12
CA GLY A 48 -1.42 7.75 -13.28
C GLY A 48 0.01 8.22 -12.97
N ARG A 49 0.49 8.13 -11.71
CA ARG A 49 1.86 8.51 -11.33
C ARG A 49 2.48 7.50 -10.35
N PRO A 50 3.82 7.45 -10.25
CA PRO A 50 4.51 6.93 -9.08
C PRO A 50 3.94 7.53 -7.77
N PRO A 51 3.79 6.73 -6.69
CA PRO A 51 3.43 7.26 -5.39
C PRO A 51 4.57 8.15 -4.85
N ALA A 52 4.22 9.20 -4.10
CA ALA A 52 5.21 9.90 -3.29
C ALA A 52 5.45 9.10 -2.00
N ILE A 53 6.73 8.93 -1.66
CA ILE A 53 7.18 8.22 -0.47
C ILE A 53 7.93 9.21 0.43
N VAL A 54 7.46 9.37 1.66
CA VAL A 54 8.21 10.01 2.75
C VAL A 54 8.64 8.92 3.70
N PHE A 55 9.94 8.81 3.95
CA PHE A 55 10.52 7.86 4.91
C PHE A 55 10.63 8.51 6.29
N GLU A 56 10.10 7.84 7.31
CA GLU A 56 10.04 8.27 8.72
C GLU A 56 10.83 7.25 9.59
N PRO A 57 12.14 7.45 9.83
CA PRO A 57 12.95 6.55 10.65
C PRO A 57 12.35 6.28 12.03
N ASP A 58 12.41 5.05 12.52
CA ASP A 58 12.03 4.79 13.91
C ASP A 58 13.06 5.36 14.89
N ARG A 59 12.58 5.72 16.08
CA ARG A 59 13.37 6.26 17.20
C ARG A 59 14.50 5.33 17.68
N HIS A 60 14.40 4.02 17.43
CA HIS A 60 15.38 2.99 17.82
C HIS A 60 16.15 2.40 16.64
N SER A 61 15.82 2.81 15.40
CA SER A 61 16.44 2.33 14.17
C SER A 61 17.78 3.01 13.89
N SER A 62 18.65 2.32 13.17
CA SER A 62 19.90 2.83 12.60
C SER A 62 19.75 3.37 11.17
N SER A 63 18.60 3.15 10.53
CA SER A 63 18.24 3.79 9.26
C SER A 63 18.03 5.29 9.47
N ASP A 64 18.52 6.15 8.58
CA ASP A 64 18.11 7.56 8.47
C ASP A 64 17.37 7.87 7.15
N SER A 65 17.35 6.88 6.25
CA SER A 65 16.97 6.97 4.85
C SER A 65 16.53 5.60 4.33
N ALA A 66 15.91 5.59 3.15
CA ALA A 66 15.46 4.36 2.48
C ALA A 66 15.70 4.43 0.97
N ILE A 67 15.97 3.28 0.37
CA ILE A 67 16.03 3.10 -1.08
C ILE A 67 14.61 2.81 -1.57
N THR A 68 14.13 3.62 -2.51
CA THR A 68 12.83 3.41 -3.16
C THR A 68 13.03 2.94 -4.60
N THR A 69 12.50 1.76 -4.92
CA THR A 69 12.56 1.17 -6.26
C THR A 69 11.16 0.92 -6.80
N LEU A 70 10.89 1.42 -8.02
CA LEU A 70 9.70 1.08 -8.78
C LEU A 70 10.03 0.01 -9.82
N SER A 71 9.28 -1.09 -9.80
CA SER A 71 9.39 -2.19 -10.76
C SER A 71 8.06 -2.94 -10.84
N GLY A 72 7.59 -3.27 -12.05
CA GLY A 72 6.36 -4.06 -12.24
C GLY A 72 5.05 -3.41 -11.81
N GLY A 73 5.02 -2.10 -11.55
CA GLY A 73 3.87 -1.41 -10.94
C GLY A 73 3.89 -1.42 -9.41
N HIS A 74 4.74 -2.24 -8.78
CA HIS A 74 4.96 -2.25 -7.35
C HIS A 74 6.00 -1.20 -6.94
N THR A 75 5.85 -0.68 -5.72
CA THR A 75 6.83 0.22 -5.08
C THR A 75 7.42 -0.45 -3.85
N TYR A 76 8.74 -0.61 -3.86
CA TYR A 76 9.50 -1.17 -2.74
C TYR A 76 10.22 -0.05 -2.01
N VAL A 77 10.13 -0.03 -0.68
CA VAL A 77 10.81 0.97 0.15
C VAL A 77 11.61 0.25 1.24
N VAL A 78 12.91 0.09 0.99
CA VAL A 78 13.82 -0.66 1.85
C VAL A 78 14.67 0.31 2.69
N PRO A 79 14.55 0.32 4.03
CA PRO A 79 15.40 1.12 4.91
C PRO A 79 16.88 0.77 4.73
N THR A 80 17.78 1.76 4.86
CA THR A 80 19.22 1.52 4.61
C THR A 80 19.82 0.44 5.49
N ALA A 81 19.40 0.31 6.76
CA ALA A 81 19.86 -0.77 7.64
C ALA A 81 19.39 -2.17 7.20
N ALA A 82 18.22 -2.28 6.56
CA ALA A 82 17.68 -3.56 6.06
C ALA A 82 18.23 -3.95 4.68
N ALA A 83 18.85 -3.02 3.94
CA ALA A 83 19.23 -3.24 2.55
C ALA A 83 20.16 -4.44 2.34
N ALA A 84 21.06 -4.73 3.29
CA ALA A 84 21.96 -5.89 3.23
C ALA A 84 21.23 -7.23 3.46
N ASP A 85 20.29 -7.28 4.41
CA ASP A 85 19.51 -8.49 4.74
C ASP A 85 18.45 -8.80 3.68
N VAL A 86 17.82 -7.77 3.09
CA VAL A 86 16.95 -7.95 1.91
C VAL A 86 17.79 -8.39 0.71
N THR A 87 18.96 -7.79 0.49
CA THR A 87 19.81 -8.17 -0.65
C THR A 87 20.32 -9.61 -0.53
N SER A 88 20.65 -10.09 0.67
CA SER A 88 21.08 -11.47 0.90
C SER A 88 19.95 -12.50 0.91
N GLY A 89 18.68 -12.08 0.90
CA GLY A 89 17.50 -12.96 0.96
C GLY A 89 17.12 -13.42 2.37
N LYS A 90 17.80 -12.91 3.40
CA LYS A 90 17.49 -13.16 4.83
C LYS A 90 16.20 -12.46 5.27
N LEU A 91 15.88 -11.32 4.66
CA LEU A 91 14.53 -10.74 4.69
C LEU A 91 13.90 -10.85 3.30
N ASP A 92 12.66 -11.33 3.25
CA ASP A 92 11.90 -11.34 2.01
C ASP A 92 11.47 -9.92 1.60
N ARG A 93 11.62 -9.59 0.32
CA ARG A 93 11.30 -8.24 -0.20
C ARG A 93 9.82 -7.86 -0.09
N SER A 94 8.92 -8.84 0.09
CA SER A 94 7.48 -8.61 0.33
C SER A 94 7.21 -7.84 1.63
N LEU A 95 8.09 -7.95 2.63
CA LEU A 95 8.06 -7.16 3.88
C LEU A 95 8.21 -5.65 3.64
N PHE A 96 8.59 -5.25 2.42
CA PHE A 96 8.85 -3.87 1.98
C PHE A 96 8.06 -3.48 0.71
N ASP A 97 7.13 -4.33 0.26
CA ASP A 97 6.24 -4.05 -0.88
C ASP A 97 5.07 -3.17 -0.43
N VAL A 98 5.22 -1.85 -0.55
CA VAL A 98 4.25 -0.91 0.02
C VAL A 98 2.92 -0.92 -0.74
N THR A 99 2.91 -1.39 -1.98
CA THR A 99 1.69 -1.62 -2.75
C THR A 99 0.88 -2.77 -2.10
N THR A 100 1.53 -3.90 -1.83
CA THR A 100 0.91 -5.09 -1.25
C THR A 100 0.50 -4.88 0.21
N LEU A 101 1.34 -4.20 1.02
CA LEU A 101 1.01 -3.90 2.42
C LEU A 101 -0.24 -3.02 2.57
N ILE A 102 -0.50 -2.10 1.64
CA ILE A 102 -1.75 -1.31 1.60
C ILE A 102 -2.93 -2.18 1.17
N ALA A 103 -2.78 -2.99 0.11
CA ALA A 103 -3.83 -3.88 -0.39
C ALA A 103 -4.29 -4.92 0.66
N GLU A 104 -3.36 -5.42 1.49
CA GLU A 104 -3.65 -6.32 2.61
C GLU A 104 -4.07 -5.60 3.91
N GLN A 105 -4.27 -4.27 3.90
CA GLN A 105 -4.62 -3.47 5.09
C GLN A 105 -3.66 -3.73 6.27
N ARG A 106 -2.36 -3.57 6.02
CA ARG A 106 -1.27 -3.73 6.99
C ARG A 106 -0.63 -2.42 7.40
N ASP A 107 -1.22 -1.30 7.00
CA ASP A 107 -0.90 0.05 7.45
C ASP A 107 -1.25 0.27 8.93
N ASP A 108 -0.88 1.43 9.46
CA ASP A 108 -0.96 1.77 10.88
C ASP A 108 -2.36 2.21 11.33
N ALA A 109 -3.31 2.41 10.41
CA ALA A 109 -4.71 2.63 10.75
C ALA A 109 -5.48 1.31 10.89
N HIS A 110 -5.13 0.29 10.09
CA HIS A 110 -5.83 -1.00 10.07
C HIS A 110 -5.16 -2.12 10.88
N SER A 111 -3.85 -2.07 11.13
CA SER A 111 -3.14 -3.11 11.91
C SER A 111 -2.12 -2.56 12.91
N ALA A 112 -2.13 -3.09 14.13
CA ALA A 112 -1.12 -2.86 15.16
C ALA A 112 0.09 -3.82 15.07
N THR A 113 0.03 -4.84 14.21
CA THR A 113 1.06 -5.87 14.05
C THR A 113 1.54 -5.99 12.60
N MET A 114 2.76 -6.52 12.43
CA MET A 114 3.29 -7.05 11.19
C MET A 114 3.57 -8.55 11.39
N PRO A 115 2.72 -9.46 10.89
CA PRO A 115 2.92 -10.88 11.08
C PRO A 115 3.90 -11.45 10.05
N VAL A 116 4.77 -12.34 10.52
CA VAL A 116 5.87 -12.90 9.74
C VAL A 116 6.06 -14.39 10.03
N ILE A 117 6.58 -15.12 9.05
CA ILE A 117 7.04 -16.51 9.20
C ILE A 117 8.57 -16.51 9.26
N VAL A 118 9.14 -17.12 10.30
CA VAL A 118 10.58 -17.15 10.59
C VAL A 118 11.13 -18.55 10.35
N HIS A 119 11.98 -18.69 9.35
CA HIS A 119 12.62 -19.94 8.94
C HIS A 119 13.99 -20.13 9.63
N TYR A 120 14.33 -21.39 9.97
CA TYR A 120 15.55 -21.72 10.72
C TYR A 120 16.43 -22.71 9.97
N ALA A 121 17.70 -22.35 9.77
CA ALA A 121 18.66 -23.17 9.03
C ALA A 121 18.82 -24.59 9.61
N GLY A 122 19.02 -25.56 8.72
CA GLY A 122 19.36 -26.95 9.06
C GLY A 122 18.69 -27.95 8.12
N SER A 123 18.71 -29.23 8.50
CA SER A 123 17.69 -30.17 8.01
C SER A 123 16.38 -29.92 8.74
N GLU A 124 15.25 -30.24 8.12
CA GLU A 124 13.89 -30.07 8.65
C GLU A 124 13.75 -30.41 10.15
N ALA A 125 14.13 -31.63 10.56
CA ALA A 125 14.08 -32.04 11.97
C ALA A 125 14.89 -31.13 12.93
N THR A 126 15.96 -30.50 12.45
CA THR A 126 16.73 -29.50 13.21
C THR A 126 16.17 -28.08 13.10
N ALA A 127 15.52 -27.72 11.99
CA ALA A 127 14.78 -26.48 11.81
C ALA A 127 13.57 -26.43 12.75
N THR A 128 12.70 -27.45 12.71
CA THR A 128 11.55 -27.62 13.61
C THR A 128 11.99 -27.67 15.08
N ALA A 129 13.10 -28.32 15.41
CA ALA A 129 13.64 -28.32 16.77
C ALA A 129 14.10 -26.91 17.24
N ARG A 130 14.69 -26.11 16.35
CA ARG A 130 15.04 -24.70 16.61
C ARG A 130 13.79 -23.84 16.76
N ALA A 131 12.82 -23.97 15.85
CA ALA A 131 11.55 -23.25 15.88
C ALA A 131 10.74 -23.49 17.18
N LYS A 132 10.76 -24.71 17.72
CA LYS A 132 10.14 -25.06 19.02
C LYS A 132 10.84 -24.41 20.21
N GLN A 133 12.16 -24.21 20.14
CA GLN A 133 12.96 -23.63 21.23
C GLN A 133 13.09 -22.10 21.13
N ALA A 134 12.86 -21.51 19.96
CA ALA A 134 13.04 -20.08 19.72
C ALA A 134 11.92 -19.22 20.31
N THR A 135 12.30 -18.28 21.16
CA THR A 135 11.47 -17.12 21.55
C THR A 135 11.68 -15.98 20.57
N ILE A 136 10.61 -15.44 19.98
CA ILE A 136 10.67 -14.32 19.06
C ILE A 136 10.42 -13.00 19.83
N PRO A 137 11.37 -12.03 19.87
CA PRO A 137 11.16 -10.74 20.51
C PRO A 137 10.03 -9.93 19.84
N GLY A 138 9.32 -9.12 20.62
CA GLY A 138 8.29 -8.20 20.11
C GLY A 138 6.98 -8.85 19.60
N ALA A 139 6.90 -10.19 19.60
CA ALA A 139 5.73 -10.94 19.19
C ALA A 139 4.58 -10.85 20.21
N ALA A 140 3.40 -10.38 19.80
CA ALA A 140 2.17 -10.47 20.60
C ALA A 140 1.67 -11.93 20.70
N SER A 141 1.84 -12.69 19.62
CA SER A 141 1.55 -14.11 19.53
C SER A 141 2.63 -14.80 18.69
N SER A 142 2.91 -16.07 18.94
CA SER A 142 3.73 -16.90 18.05
C SER A 142 3.35 -18.37 18.12
N ARG A 143 3.51 -19.08 17.00
CA ARG A 143 3.27 -20.54 16.89
C ARG A 143 4.40 -21.19 16.09
N THR A 144 4.75 -22.43 16.45
CA THR A 144 5.59 -23.26 15.56
C THR A 144 4.74 -23.73 14.39
N LEU A 145 5.34 -23.85 13.21
CA LEU A 145 4.78 -24.50 12.02
C LEU A 145 5.68 -25.69 11.70
N ASP A 146 5.27 -26.88 12.14
CA ASP A 146 6.11 -28.07 12.16
C ASP A 146 6.47 -28.56 10.76
N SER A 147 5.49 -28.53 9.84
CA SER A 147 5.57 -28.98 8.45
C SER A 147 6.52 -28.16 7.58
N ILE A 148 6.86 -26.93 8.00
CA ILE A 148 7.78 -26.05 7.28
C ILE A 148 9.05 -25.70 8.07
N GLY A 149 9.24 -26.28 9.27
CA GLY A 149 10.41 -26.04 10.11
C GLY A 149 10.54 -24.60 10.64
N ALA A 150 9.44 -23.85 10.65
CA ALA A 150 9.43 -22.41 10.91
C ALA A 150 8.66 -22.04 12.18
N ARG A 151 8.71 -20.77 12.57
CA ARG A 151 7.87 -20.20 13.62
C ARG A 151 7.24 -18.91 13.13
N ALA A 152 5.92 -18.81 13.15
CA ALA A 152 5.22 -17.59 12.82
C ALA A 152 5.02 -16.71 14.05
N ALA A 153 4.98 -15.39 13.86
CA ALA A 153 4.78 -14.43 14.93
C ALA A 153 4.11 -13.14 14.44
N ALA A 154 3.11 -12.65 15.18
CA ALA A 154 2.55 -11.33 15.01
C ALA A 154 3.41 -10.30 15.76
N ILE A 155 4.40 -9.72 15.08
CA ILE A 155 5.30 -8.72 15.68
C ILE A 155 4.50 -7.43 15.90
N THR A 156 4.49 -6.91 17.13
CA THR A 156 3.87 -5.60 17.39
C THR A 156 4.69 -4.49 16.75
N LYS A 157 4.03 -3.55 16.07
CA LYS A 157 4.71 -2.44 15.39
C LYS A 157 5.51 -1.53 16.33
N THR A 158 5.18 -1.54 17.63
CA THR A 158 5.94 -0.88 18.69
C THR A 158 7.25 -1.57 19.05
N GLU A 159 7.36 -2.87 18.84
CA GLU A 159 8.52 -3.72 19.17
C GLU A 159 9.24 -4.27 17.92
N ALA A 160 8.85 -3.86 16.71
CA ALA A 160 9.44 -4.33 15.47
C ALA A 160 10.97 -4.09 15.42
N THR A 161 11.45 -2.97 15.95
CA THR A 161 12.89 -2.68 16.08
C THR A 161 13.60 -3.64 17.07
N ALA A 162 12.89 -4.19 18.06
CA ALA A 162 13.44 -5.18 18.99
C ALA A 162 13.48 -6.60 18.40
N PHE A 163 12.50 -6.95 17.54
CA PHE A 163 12.56 -8.14 16.68
C PHE A 163 13.76 -8.07 15.72
N TRP A 164 13.88 -6.94 15.00
CA TRP A 164 14.93 -6.70 14.01
C TRP A 164 16.36 -6.80 14.58
N LYS A 165 16.59 -6.37 15.83
CA LYS A 165 17.93 -6.39 16.45
C LYS A 165 18.46 -7.79 16.85
N ASN A 166 17.69 -8.88 16.72
CA ASN A 166 18.16 -10.23 17.11
C ASN A 166 17.74 -11.40 16.17
N PRO A 167 18.12 -11.42 14.87
CA PRO A 167 17.71 -12.48 13.95
C PRO A 167 18.72 -13.64 13.90
N GLN A 168 18.65 -14.58 14.84
CA GLN A 168 19.26 -15.93 14.67
C GLN A 168 18.38 -16.82 13.79
N VAL A 169 18.21 -16.40 12.54
CA VAL A 169 17.22 -16.91 11.57
C VAL A 169 17.87 -17.07 10.20
N GLU A 170 17.30 -17.91 9.35
CA GLU A 170 17.75 -18.10 7.96
C GLU A 170 17.04 -17.14 7.00
N ARG A 171 15.71 -17.08 7.09
CA ARG A 171 14.85 -16.21 6.27
C ARG A 171 13.63 -15.76 7.08
N VAL A 172 13.11 -14.57 6.80
CA VAL A 172 11.82 -14.08 7.30
C VAL A 172 10.94 -13.71 6.12
N THR A 173 9.73 -14.25 6.06
CA THR A 173 8.70 -13.98 5.03
C THR A 173 7.49 -13.24 5.63
N LEU A 174 6.73 -12.52 4.79
CA LEU A 174 5.47 -11.87 5.21
C LEU A 174 4.36 -12.93 5.36
N ASP A 175 3.68 -12.95 6.51
CA ASP A 175 2.56 -13.87 6.77
C ASP A 175 1.28 -13.29 6.14
N ARG A 176 1.01 -13.66 4.88
CA ARG A 176 0.03 -13.01 3.99
C ARG A 176 -1.43 -13.25 4.39
N LYS A 177 -2.34 -12.36 3.98
CA LYS A 177 -3.79 -12.48 4.24
C LYS A 177 -4.48 -13.29 3.14
N VAL A 178 -5.42 -14.14 3.55
CA VAL A 178 -6.42 -14.79 2.67
C VAL A 178 -7.82 -14.22 2.89
N LYS A 179 -8.74 -14.47 1.95
CA LYS A 179 -10.16 -14.08 2.00
C LYS A 179 -11.12 -15.20 1.55
N VAL A 180 -12.38 -15.04 1.94
CA VAL A 180 -13.57 -15.89 1.68
C VAL A 180 -14.17 -15.77 0.26
N SER A 181 -14.94 -16.78 -0.18
CA SER A 181 -15.49 -16.93 -1.56
C SER A 181 -16.53 -18.10 -1.66
N LEU A 182 -17.44 -18.21 -2.66
CA LEU A 182 -18.81 -18.81 -2.46
C LEU A 182 -19.46 -19.78 -3.58
N ASP A 183 -20.70 -19.60 -4.14
CA ASP A 183 -21.98 -20.43 -4.25
C ASP A 183 -22.27 -21.92 -4.83
N GLN A 184 -23.39 -22.20 -5.58
CA GLN A 184 -24.36 -23.39 -5.56
C GLN A 184 -23.91 -24.72 -6.15
N SER A 185 -24.35 -25.89 -5.62
CA SER A 185 -24.67 -27.05 -6.52
C SER A 185 -25.77 -28.08 -6.12
N VAL A 186 -25.70 -28.65 -4.91
CA VAL A 186 -25.82 -30.12 -4.63
C VAL A 186 -26.47 -31.03 -5.69
N PRO A 187 -27.76 -30.98 -6.05
CA PRO A 187 -28.36 -31.98 -6.95
C PRO A 187 -27.76 -32.01 -8.37
N GLN A 188 -27.03 -30.97 -8.78
CA GLN A 188 -26.38 -30.87 -10.09
C GLN A 188 -25.14 -31.77 -10.24
N ILE A 189 -24.62 -32.34 -9.16
CA ILE A 189 -23.37 -33.13 -9.14
C ILE A 189 -23.59 -34.63 -8.89
N GLY A 190 -24.75 -35.20 -9.26
CA GLY A 190 -25.02 -36.64 -9.17
C GLY A 190 -25.21 -37.23 -7.75
N ALA A 191 -24.90 -36.49 -6.68
CA ALA A 191 -24.88 -36.98 -5.29
C ALA A 191 -26.08 -37.85 -4.84
N PRO A 192 -27.35 -37.56 -5.23
CA PRO A 192 -28.50 -38.42 -4.87
C PRO A 192 -28.43 -39.86 -5.38
N ALA A 193 -27.62 -40.16 -6.40
CA ALA A 193 -27.42 -41.52 -6.90
C ALA A 193 -26.33 -42.27 -6.10
N ALA A 194 -25.25 -41.60 -5.69
CA ALA A 194 -24.32 -42.14 -4.68
C ALA A 194 -25.05 -42.48 -3.36
N TRP A 195 -25.99 -41.63 -2.91
CA TRP A 195 -26.83 -41.92 -1.75
C TRP A 195 -27.70 -43.19 -1.94
N GLN A 196 -28.18 -43.46 -3.16
CA GLN A 196 -28.93 -44.70 -3.47
C GLN A 196 -28.04 -45.95 -3.45
N ARG A 197 -26.73 -45.81 -3.70
CA ARG A 197 -25.71 -46.86 -3.51
C ARG A 197 -25.34 -47.08 -2.03
N GLY A 198 -25.87 -46.27 -1.10
CA GLY A 198 -25.56 -46.32 0.33
C GLY A 198 -24.30 -45.54 0.73
N LEU A 199 -23.75 -44.72 -0.18
CA LEU A 199 -22.64 -43.81 0.11
C LEU A 199 -23.21 -42.48 0.60
N THR A 200 -22.93 -42.12 1.84
CA THR A 200 -23.37 -40.86 2.47
C THR A 200 -22.21 -40.12 3.17
N GLY A 201 -20.97 -40.58 3.01
CA GLY A 201 -19.78 -40.10 3.74
C GLY A 201 -19.58 -40.78 5.09
N LYS A 202 -20.35 -41.82 5.38
CA LYS A 202 -20.42 -42.45 6.69
C LYS A 202 -19.11 -43.15 7.05
N GLY A 203 -18.42 -42.59 8.03
CA GLY A 203 -17.12 -43.09 8.52
C GLY A 203 -15.96 -42.18 8.13
N SER A 204 -16.13 -41.38 7.07
CA SER A 204 -15.17 -40.37 6.64
C SER A 204 -15.25 -39.10 7.50
N LYS A 205 -14.17 -38.33 7.49
CA LYS A 205 -14.02 -37.04 8.16
C LYS A 205 -13.65 -35.94 7.16
N ILE A 206 -14.41 -34.85 7.21
CA ILE A 206 -14.11 -33.62 6.48
C ILE A 206 -13.71 -32.56 7.50
N ALA A 207 -12.51 -32.02 7.36
CA ALA A 207 -12.08 -30.84 8.10
C ALA A 207 -12.45 -29.57 7.31
N ILE A 208 -13.14 -28.66 7.98
CA ILE A 208 -13.48 -27.34 7.46
C ILE A 208 -12.53 -26.35 8.12
N LEU A 209 -11.63 -25.77 7.33
CA LEU A 209 -10.66 -24.78 7.79
C LEU A 209 -11.10 -23.40 7.31
N ASP A 210 -11.82 -22.69 8.17
CA ASP A 210 -12.63 -21.53 7.79
C ASP A 210 -12.84 -20.56 8.99
N THR A 211 -13.94 -19.82 9.01
CA THR A 211 -14.41 -18.88 10.03
C THR A 211 -15.05 -19.54 11.26
N GLY A 212 -15.12 -20.87 11.31
CA GLY A 212 -15.71 -21.65 12.39
C GLY A 212 -16.90 -22.49 11.90
N ILE A 213 -17.64 -23.13 12.82
CA ILE A 213 -18.95 -23.74 12.54
C ILE A 213 -19.88 -23.47 13.73
N ASP A 214 -21.11 -22.99 13.46
CA ASP A 214 -22.21 -22.97 14.42
C ASP A 214 -22.65 -24.41 14.75
N ALA A 215 -22.12 -24.93 15.85
CA ALA A 215 -22.42 -26.26 16.36
C ALA A 215 -23.88 -26.44 16.83
N THR A 216 -24.67 -25.36 16.91
CA THR A 216 -26.09 -25.39 17.30
C THR A 216 -27.03 -25.48 16.09
N HIS A 217 -26.56 -25.17 14.88
CA HIS A 217 -27.38 -25.20 13.67
C HIS A 217 -27.89 -26.63 13.37
N PRO A 218 -29.20 -26.85 13.14
CA PRO A 218 -29.78 -28.21 13.09
C PRO A 218 -29.15 -29.16 12.06
N ASP A 219 -28.64 -28.62 10.95
CA ASP A 219 -28.08 -29.43 9.86
C ASP A 219 -26.70 -30.03 10.18
N VAL A 220 -25.99 -29.52 11.19
CA VAL A 220 -24.65 -29.99 11.63
C VAL A 220 -24.60 -30.35 13.12
N ALA A 221 -25.67 -30.09 13.87
CA ALA A 221 -25.77 -30.39 15.31
C ALA A 221 -25.41 -31.85 15.63
N GLY A 222 -24.45 -32.03 16.54
CA GLY A 222 -23.97 -33.35 16.97
C GLY A 222 -23.07 -34.08 15.96
N ARG A 223 -22.59 -33.41 14.90
CA ARG A 223 -21.73 -34.02 13.86
C ARG A 223 -20.29 -33.52 13.83
N ILE A 224 -19.96 -32.50 14.63
CA ILE A 224 -18.61 -31.99 14.82
C ILE A 224 -17.92 -32.84 15.91
N ALA A 225 -16.84 -33.54 15.55
CA ALA A 225 -16.11 -34.41 16.48
C ALA A 225 -14.98 -33.70 17.24
N ALA A 226 -14.40 -32.64 16.65
CA ALA A 226 -13.42 -31.77 17.29
C ALA A 226 -13.53 -30.34 16.75
N SER A 227 -13.23 -29.37 17.61
CA SER A 227 -13.17 -27.94 17.27
C SER A 227 -11.90 -27.32 17.84
N GLN A 228 -11.21 -26.47 17.07
CA GLN A 228 -10.08 -25.69 17.57
C GLN A 228 -10.00 -24.31 16.86
N ASN A 229 -9.66 -23.27 17.61
CA ASN A 229 -9.38 -21.94 17.07
C ASN A 229 -7.87 -21.74 16.87
N PHE A 230 -7.51 -21.15 15.73
CA PHE A 230 -6.15 -20.80 15.32
C PHE A 230 -5.99 -19.28 15.11
N THR A 231 -7.03 -18.49 15.35
CA THR A 231 -7.05 -17.02 15.20
C THR A 231 -6.94 -16.31 16.56
N PRO A 232 -6.87 -14.96 16.60
CA PRO A 232 -6.90 -14.20 17.85
C PRO A 232 -8.28 -14.06 18.53
N THR A 233 -9.35 -14.64 17.98
CA THR A 233 -10.72 -14.51 18.51
C THR A 233 -10.97 -15.37 19.76
N GLU A 234 -12.08 -15.16 20.47
CA GLU A 234 -12.34 -15.81 21.77
C GLU A 234 -12.62 -17.32 21.65
N ASP A 235 -13.37 -17.75 20.62
CA ASP A 235 -13.80 -19.15 20.45
C ASP A 235 -13.73 -19.65 18.98
N ALA A 236 -14.04 -20.94 18.79
CA ALA A 236 -14.07 -21.60 17.48
C ALA A 236 -15.46 -21.60 16.82
N GLY A 237 -16.41 -20.81 17.34
CA GLY A 237 -17.72 -20.59 16.76
C GLY A 237 -17.66 -19.69 15.52
N ASP A 238 -18.74 -19.72 14.73
CA ASP A 238 -18.84 -18.95 13.49
C ASP A 238 -19.66 -17.67 13.70
N HIS A 239 -18.98 -16.59 14.08
CA HIS A 239 -19.59 -15.26 14.24
C HIS A 239 -19.67 -14.48 12.91
N TYR A 240 -19.17 -15.04 11.80
CA TYR A 240 -19.15 -14.41 10.47
C TYR A 240 -20.21 -15.02 9.53
N GLY A 241 -20.37 -16.35 9.55
CA GLY A 241 -21.42 -17.13 8.87
C GLY A 241 -20.96 -17.93 7.66
N HIS A 242 -19.67 -17.90 7.32
CA HIS A 242 -19.14 -18.54 6.11
C HIS A 242 -18.84 -20.03 6.34
N GLY A 243 -18.16 -20.38 7.42
CA GLY A 243 -17.70 -21.74 7.67
C GLY A 243 -18.84 -22.71 8.00
N THR A 244 -19.91 -22.22 8.63
CA THR A 244 -21.17 -22.97 8.80
C THR A 244 -21.83 -23.27 7.47
N HIS A 245 -21.81 -22.31 6.55
CA HIS A 245 -22.36 -22.45 5.21
C HIS A 245 -21.56 -23.51 4.43
N VAL A 246 -20.24 -23.36 4.33
CA VAL A 246 -19.29 -24.34 3.78
C VAL A 246 -19.51 -25.75 4.36
N ALA A 247 -19.57 -25.88 5.69
CA ALA A 247 -19.72 -27.16 6.38
C ALA A 247 -21.06 -27.84 6.04
N SER A 248 -22.14 -27.07 5.92
CA SER A 248 -23.46 -27.61 5.59
C SER A 248 -23.54 -28.15 4.15
N ILE A 249 -22.71 -27.64 3.25
CA ILE A 249 -22.64 -28.08 1.85
C ILE A 249 -21.84 -29.37 1.75
N ALA A 250 -20.74 -29.45 2.48
CA ALA A 250 -19.94 -30.67 2.56
C ALA A 250 -20.73 -31.81 3.22
N ALA A 251 -21.34 -31.57 4.40
CA ALA A 251 -21.89 -32.65 5.24
C ALA A 251 -23.21 -32.33 5.98
N GLY A 252 -23.90 -31.24 5.66
CA GLY A 252 -25.16 -30.86 6.32
C GLY A 252 -26.29 -31.85 6.02
N ASN A 253 -27.01 -32.30 7.06
CA ASN A 253 -28.06 -33.30 6.92
C ASN A 253 -29.40 -32.74 6.37
N GLY A 254 -29.55 -31.42 6.33
CA GLY A 254 -30.75 -30.71 5.84
C GLY A 254 -31.95 -30.66 6.80
N ALA A 255 -31.79 -31.02 8.09
CA ALA A 255 -32.87 -31.14 9.06
C ALA A 255 -33.77 -29.89 9.17
N ALA A 256 -33.22 -28.68 9.18
CA ALA A 256 -34.02 -27.44 9.29
C ALA A 256 -34.94 -27.22 8.08
N SER A 257 -34.65 -27.85 6.94
CA SER A 257 -35.45 -27.77 5.70
C SER A 257 -36.11 -29.10 5.29
N GLY A 258 -36.17 -30.09 6.19
CA GLY A 258 -36.75 -31.41 5.89
C GLY A 258 -35.97 -32.21 4.85
N GLY A 259 -34.67 -31.94 4.70
CA GLY A 259 -33.76 -32.57 3.73
C GLY A 259 -33.64 -31.85 2.38
N LYS A 260 -34.27 -30.67 2.21
CA LYS A 260 -34.24 -29.88 0.96
C LYS A 260 -32.86 -29.30 0.66
N TYR A 261 -32.18 -28.76 1.68
CA TYR A 261 -30.84 -28.17 1.58
C TYR A 261 -29.77 -29.09 2.18
N LYS A 262 -29.84 -30.38 1.85
CA LYS A 262 -28.88 -31.39 2.30
C LYS A 262 -27.57 -31.28 1.51
N GLY A 263 -26.45 -31.30 2.22
CA GLY A 263 -25.09 -31.36 1.67
C GLY A 263 -24.74 -32.71 1.04
N VAL A 264 -23.56 -32.79 0.42
CA VAL A 264 -23.13 -33.91 -0.43
C VAL A 264 -22.87 -35.19 0.37
N ALA A 265 -22.22 -35.09 1.53
CA ALA A 265 -21.82 -36.21 2.39
C ALA A 265 -22.52 -36.14 3.79
N PRO A 266 -23.85 -36.31 3.85
CA PRO A 266 -24.67 -36.03 5.04
C PRO A 266 -24.40 -36.93 6.26
N ASP A 267 -23.59 -37.99 6.14
CA ASP A 267 -23.13 -38.85 7.24
C ASP A 267 -21.62 -38.72 7.54
N ALA A 268 -20.91 -37.79 6.89
CA ALA A 268 -19.51 -37.49 7.23
C ALA A 268 -19.37 -36.81 8.60
N THR A 269 -18.23 -37.07 9.25
CA THR A 269 -17.84 -36.42 10.51
C THR A 269 -17.18 -35.08 10.22
N LEU A 270 -17.58 -34.01 10.90
CA LEU A 270 -16.98 -32.69 10.74
C LEU A 270 -15.86 -32.45 11.76
N LEU A 271 -14.80 -31.78 11.31
CA LEU A 271 -13.74 -31.21 12.17
C LEU A 271 -13.71 -29.69 11.92
N ASN A 272 -13.89 -28.89 12.97
CA ASN A 272 -14.00 -27.44 12.88
C ASN A 272 -12.66 -26.77 13.23
N GLY A 273 -11.90 -26.32 12.22
CA GLY A 273 -10.72 -25.49 12.45
C GLY A 273 -11.01 -24.03 12.09
N LYS A 274 -11.19 -23.17 13.10
CA LYS A 274 -11.31 -21.72 12.86
C LYS A 274 -9.92 -21.16 12.55
N VAL A 275 -9.64 -20.88 11.28
CA VAL A 275 -8.39 -20.28 10.77
C VAL A 275 -8.61 -18.88 10.19
N LEU A 276 -9.87 -18.48 9.99
CA LEU A 276 -10.31 -17.15 9.61
C LEU A 276 -11.04 -16.47 10.79
N ASP A 277 -10.84 -15.18 10.96
CA ASP A 277 -11.40 -14.39 12.05
C ASP A 277 -12.89 -14.02 11.83
N ASP A 278 -13.46 -13.27 12.77
CA ASP A 278 -14.85 -12.81 12.72
C ASP A 278 -15.11 -11.73 11.66
N TYR A 279 -14.11 -11.41 10.82
CA TYR A 279 -14.20 -10.54 9.64
C TYR A 279 -13.91 -11.32 8.33
N GLY A 280 -13.76 -12.64 8.38
CA GLY A 280 -13.51 -13.49 7.21
C GLY A 280 -12.07 -13.40 6.67
N SER A 281 -11.11 -13.00 7.50
CA SER A 281 -9.69 -12.86 7.14
C SER A 281 -8.79 -13.81 7.96
N GLY A 282 -7.71 -14.30 7.36
CA GLY A 282 -6.76 -15.18 8.05
C GLY A 282 -5.31 -15.01 7.60
N GLU A 283 -4.39 -15.38 8.48
CA GLU A 283 -2.94 -15.40 8.25
C GLU A 283 -2.51 -16.79 7.75
N PHE A 284 -1.53 -16.88 6.83
CA PHE A 284 -0.98 -18.15 6.34
C PHE A 284 -0.60 -19.08 7.51
N SER A 285 0.02 -18.55 8.58
CA SER A 285 0.38 -19.37 9.74
C SER A 285 -0.82 -19.91 10.54
N GLY A 286 -1.92 -19.17 10.60
CA GLY A 286 -3.19 -19.64 11.17
C GLY A 286 -3.72 -20.86 10.43
N ILE A 287 -3.65 -20.80 9.10
CA ILE A 287 -4.10 -21.85 8.19
C ILE A 287 -3.18 -23.07 8.27
N ILE A 288 -1.85 -22.90 8.19
CA ILE A 288 -0.88 -24.01 8.28
C ILE A 288 -1.06 -24.79 9.59
N ALA A 289 -1.18 -24.10 10.73
CA ALA A 289 -1.44 -24.75 12.02
C ALA A 289 -2.80 -25.49 12.05
N GLY A 290 -3.82 -24.96 11.36
CA GLY A 290 -5.10 -25.64 11.17
C GLY A 290 -5.00 -26.89 10.27
N MET A 291 -4.17 -26.85 9.23
CA MET A 291 -3.90 -28.00 8.36
C MET A 291 -3.14 -29.11 9.11
N GLU A 292 -2.08 -28.75 9.84
CA GLU A 292 -1.32 -29.67 10.70
C GLU A 292 -2.22 -30.33 11.76
N TRP A 293 -3.16 -29.57 12.34
CA TRP A 293 -4.16 -30.11 13.27
C TRP A 293 -5.16 -31.04 12.58
N ALA A 294 -5.70 -30.66 11.42
CA ALA A 294 -6.72 -31.44 10.72
C ALA A 294 -6.19 -32.82 10.27
N THR A 295 -4.97 -32.88 9.75
CA THR A 295 -4.32 -34.15 9.40
C THR A 295 -3.96 -34.95 10.66
N ALA A 296 -3.55 -34.30 11.76
CA ALA A 296 -3.32 -34.97 13.04
C ALA A 296 -4.61 -35.50 13.72
N GLN A 297 -5.78 -34.91 13.44
CA GLN A 297 -7.10 -35.51 13.77
C GLN A 297 -7.47 -36.66 12.83
N GLY A 298 -6.66 -36.93 11.81
CA GLY A 298 -6.88 -37.94 10.77
C GLY A 298 -8.09 -37.60 9.91
N ALA A 299 -8.14 -36.40 9.34
CA ALA A 299 -9.10 -36.04 8.29
C ALA A 299 -8.75 -36.73 6.97
N ASP A 300 -9.75 -37.33 6.31
CA ASP A 300 -9.55 -37.89 4.95
C ASP A 300 -9.51 -36.75 3.91
N VAL A 301 -10.31 -35.70 4.16
CA VAL A 301 -10.44 -34.53 3.30
C VAL A 301 -10.34 -33.25 4.11
N VAL A 302 -9.55 -32.29 3.65
CA VAL A 302 -9.49 -30.92 4.18
C VAL A 302 -10.05 -29.96 3.13
N ASN A 303 -11.05 -29.18 3.51
CA ASN A 303 -11.65 -28.14 2.70
C ASN A 303 -11.04 -26.78 3.10
N LEU A 304 -10.27 -26.17 2.19
CA LEU A 304 -9.74 -24.81 2.32
C LEU A 304 -10.57 -23.86 1.46
N SER A 305 -11.61 -23.29 2.07
CA SER A 305 -12.55 -22.39 1.39
C SER A 305 -12.05 -20.94 1.32
N LEU A 306 -10.76 -20.77 1.04
CA LEU A 306 -10.00 -19.53 1.20
C LEU A 306 -8.90 -19.40 0.13
N GLY A 307 -8.43 -18.18 -0.12
CA GLY A 307 -7.29 -17.92 -1.00
C GLY A 307 -6.66 -16.55 -0.82
N GLY A 308 -5.40 -16.41 -1.22
CA GLY A 308 -4.64 -15.16 -1.19
C GLY A 308 -5.12 -14.13 -2.22
N GLY A 309 -4.70 -12.88 -2.08
CA GLY A 309 -5.11 -11.77 -2.95
C GLY A 309 -4.30 -11.58 -4.24
N GLU A 310 -3.28 -12.40 -4.49
CA GLU A 310 -2.38 -12.31 -5.65
C GLU A 310 -2.19 -13.72 -6.27
N PRO A 311 -1.87 -13.81 -7.58
CA PRO A 311 -1.48 -15.07 -8.21
C PRO A 311 -0.25 -15.71 -7.55
N SER A 312 -0.15 -17.04 -7.57
CA SER A 312 1.02 -17.79 -7.05
C SER A 312 1.58 -18.78 -8.07
N ASP A 313 2.89 -19.02 -8.00
CA ASP A 313 3.63 -20.07 -8.71
C ASP A 313 3.71 -21.38 -7.90
N GLY A 314 3.06 -21.44 -6.73
CA GLY A 314 3.05 -22.61 -5.84
C GLY A 314 4.30 -22.73 -4.94
N THR A 315 5.26 -21.81 -5.02
CA THR A 315 6.49 -21.85 -4.20
C THR A 315 6.35 -21.19 -2.82
N ASP A 316 5.20 -20.60 -2.52
CA ASP A 316 4.91 -19.91 -1.25
C ASP A 316 4.72 -20.87 -0.05
N ASP A 317 4.94 -20.35 1.16
CA ASP A 317 4.95 -21.13 2.40
C ASP A 317 3.64 -21.92 2.67
N LEU A 318 2.48 -21.43 2.20
CA LEU A 318 1.19 -22.09 2.38
C LEU A 318 0.98 -23.20 1.33
N SER A 319 1.32 -22.94 0.07
CA SER A 319 1.31 -23.96 -0.99
C SER A 319 2.28 -25.12 -0.67
N GLN A 320 3.48 -24.79 -0.18
CA GLN A 320 4.50 -25.77 0.21
C GLN A 320 4.14 -26.54 1.49
N ALA A 321 3.19 -26.05 2.30
CA ALA A 321 2.64 -26.80 3.44
C ALA A 321 1.55 -27.80 2.98
N VAL A 322 0.66 -27.40 2.06
CA VAL A 322 -0.32 -28.32 1.44
C VAL A 322 0.38 -29.52 0.80
N ASN A 323 1.39 -29.26 -0.05
CA ASN A 323 2.13 -30.32 -0.73
C ASN A 323 2.69 -31.39 0.24
N ARG A 324 3.35 -30.95 1.31
CA ARG A 324 3.93 -31.84 2.32
C ARG A 324 2.85 -32.61 3.07
N LEU A 325 1.84 -31.91 3.59
CA LEU A 325 0.79 -32.55 4.39
C LEU A 325 -0.03 -33.57 3.58
N SER A 326 -0.32 -33.33 2.29
CA SER A 326 -0.93 -34.33 1.40
C SER A 326 -0.09 -35.62 1.35
N ARG A 327 1.22 -35.48 1.08
CA ARG A 327 2.16 -36.59 0.86
C ARG A 327 2.47 -37.37 2.15
N ASP A 328 2.63 -36.67 3.27
CA ASP A 328 3.05 -37.26 4.55
C ASP A 328 1.90 -37.94 5.31
N THR A 329 0.65 -37.51 5.07
CA THR A 329 -0.51 -37.94 5.87
C THR A 329 -1.60 -38.67 5.08
N GLY A 330 -1.62 -38.54 3.75
CA GLY A 330 -2.64 -39.16 2.90
C GLY A 330 -3.98 -38.41 2.85
N THR A 331 -4.07 -37.22 3.44
CA THR A 331 -5.24 -36.33 3.38
C THR A 331 -5.34 -35.61 2.04
N LEU A 332 -6.54 -35.53 1.45
CA LEU A 332 -6.79 -34.72 0.25
C LEU A 332 -7.15 -33.28 0.61
N PHE A 333 -6.38 -32.31 0.12
CA PHE A 333 -6.66 -30.88 0.26
C PHE A 333 -7.43 -30.35 -0.95
N VAL A 334 -8.68 -29.94 -0.71
CA VAL A 334 -9.59 -29.38 -1.72
C VAL A 334 -9.70 -27.87 -1.48
N VAL A 335 -9.37 -27.07 -2.49
CA VAL A 335 -9.04 -25.64 -2.31
C VAL A 335 -9.83 -24.75 -3.28
N ALA A 336 -10.25 -23.58 -2.84
CA ALA A 336 -10.84 -22.56 -3.71
C ALA A 336 -9.81 -21.95 -4.67
N ALA A 337 -10.07 -21.95 -5.99
CA ALA A 337 -9.13 -21.38 -6.98
C ALA A 337 -8.87 -19.86 -6.81
N GLY A 338 -9.83 -19.15 -6.22
CA GLY A 338 -9.80 -17.72 -5.94
C GLY A 338 -10.97 -16.96 -6.57
N ASN A 339 -11.32 -15.83 -5.96
CA ASN A 339 -12.32 -14.89 -6.49
C ASN A 339 -11.62 -13.67 -7.12
N CYS A 340 -11.68 -13.56 -8.44
CA CYS A 340 -11.00 -12.54 -9.23
C CYS A 340 -11.97 -11.43 -9.71
N PHE A 341 -11.42 -10.24 -9.99
CA PHE A 341 -12.15 -9.13 -10.62
C PHE A 341 -11.62 -8.97 -12.05
N ALA A 342 -12.45 -9.28 -13.06
CA ALA A 342 -12.04 -9.41 -14.46
C ALA A 342 -10.86 -10.41 -14.64
N PRO A 343 -11.11 -11.72 -14.50
CA PRO A 343 -10.07 -12.74 -14.52
C PRO A 343 -9.41 -12.88 -15.90
N GLU A 344 -8.15 -12.46 -15.96
CA GLU A 344 -7.19 -12.81 -17.02
C GLU A 344 -6.61 -14.23 -16.77
N PRO A 345 -5.91 -14.83 -17.77
CA PRO A 345 -5.13 -16.04 -17.54
C PRO A 345 -4.03 -15.86 -16.48
N ALA A 346 -3.60 -16.96 -15.87
CA ALA A 346 -2.58 -17.00 -14.82
C ALA A 346 -2.94 -16.19 -13.55
N THR A 347 -4.18 -16.35 -13.07
CA THR A 347 -4.74 -15.65 -11.89
C THR A 347 -5.05 -16.54 -10.68
N VAL A 348 -4.81 -17.86 -10.74
CA VAL A 348 -5.00 -18.77 -9.59
C VAL A 348 -4.05 -18.42 -8.42
N THR A 349 -4.59 -18.43 -7.20
CA THR A 349 -3.93 -17.91 -6.00
C THR A 349 -3.41 -19.01 -5.07
N SER A 350 -2.63 -18.64 -4.04
CA SER A 350 -2.25 -19.58 -2.97
C SER A 350 -3.45 -19.84 -2.03
N PRO A 351 -3.69 -21.08 -1.57
CA PRO A 351 -2.89 -22.29 -1.81
C PRO A 351 -3.36 -23.18 -2.97
N ALA A 352 -4.34 -22.76 -3.77
CA ALA A 352 -4.80 -23.52 -4.92
C ALA A 352 -3.68 -23.80 -5.95
N ALA A 353 -2.69 -22.92 -6.03
CA ALA A 353 -1.48 -23.08 -6.84
C ALA A 353 -0.54 -24.22 -6.40
N ALA A 354 -0.73 -24.86 -5.23
CA ALA A 354 0.10 -25.99 -4.78
C ALA A 354 -0.06 -27.22 -5.71
N ASP A 355 1.02 -27.99 -5.92
CA ASP A 355 1.01 -29.15 -6.83
C ASP A 355 0.00 -30.23 -6.41
N ASP A 356 -0.04 -30.59 -5.11
CA ASP A 356 -0.88 -31.68 -4.60
C ASP A 356 -2.27 -31.22 -4.13
N ALA A 357 -2.60 -29.93 -4.28
CA ALA A 357 -3.96 -29.44 -4.06
C ALA A 357 -4.91 -29.95 -5.16
N LEU A 358 -6.21 -30.00 -4.86
CA LEU A 358 -7.28 -30.06 -5.85
C LEU A 358 -7.98 -28.70 -5.87
N ALA A 359 -7.63 -27.82 -6.82
CA ALA A 359 -8.22 -26.49 -6.92
C ALA A 359 -9.56 -26.52 -7.66
N VAL A 360 -10.52 -25.75 -7.16
CA VAL A 360 -11.92 -25.79 -7.59
C VAL A 360 -12.35 -24.43 -8.15
N GLY A 361 -12.74 -24.43 -9.42
CA GLY A 361 -13.39 -23.30 -10.11
C GLY A 361 -14.90 -23.22 -9.85
N ASN A 362 -15.49 -22.06 -10.19
CA ASN A 362 -16.92 -21.77 -10.04
C ASN A 362 -17.68 -21.90 -11.38
N LEU A 363 -18.72 -22.73 -11.41
CA LEU A 363 -19.72 -22.76 -12.49
C LEU A 363 -21.06 -22.12 -12.09
N LEU A 364 -21.68 -21.40 -13.00
CA LEU A 364 -23.09 -21.03 -12.91
C LEU A 364 -23.99 -22.26 -13.04
N ARG A 365 -25.28 -22.08 -12.66
CA ARG A 365 -26.34 -23.09 -12.77
C ARG A 365 -26.62 -23.59 -14.20
N ASP A 366 -26.08 -22.94 -15.22
CA ASP A 366 -26.15 -23.37 -16.63
C ASP A 366 -24.88 -24.05 -17.15
N GLY A 367 -23.86 -24.21 -16.29
CA GLY A 367 -22.56 -24.80 -16.63
C GLY A 367 -21.53 -23.82 -17.22
N SER A 368 -21.85 -22.53 -17.36
CA SER A 368 -20.84 -21.52 -17.71
C SER A 368 -19.90 -21.20 -16.54
N VAL A 369 -18.64 -20.86 -16.78
CA VAL A 369 -17.71 -20.44 -15.71
C VAL A 369 -18.01 -19.00 -15.29
N SER A 370 -18.00 -18.76 -13.98
CA SER A 370 -18.27 -17.44 -13.39
C SER A 370 -17.26 -16.37 -13.79
N ASP A 371 -17.73 -15.13 -13.99
CA ASP A 371 -16.89 -13.95 -14.18
C ASP A 371 -15.99 -13.64 -12.98
N ARG A 372 -16.22 -14.31 -11.84
CA ARG A 372 -15.41 -14.22 -10.62
C ARG A 372 -14.47 -15.39 -10.38
N SER A 373 -14.55 -16.49 -11.14
CA SER A 373 -13.59 -17.58 -10.99
C SER A 373 -12.21 -17.11 -11.47
N CYS A 374 -11.18 -17.18 -10.61
CA CYS A 374 -9.79 -17.05 -11.07
C CYS A 374 -9.44 -18.19 -12.05
N ARG A 375 -8.52 -17.92 -12.99
CA ARG A 375 -8.28 -18.74 -14.18
C ARG A 375 -6.84 -19.21 -14.31
N GLY A 376 -6.70 -20.36 -14.93
CA GLY A 376 -5.44 -21.00 -15.30
C GLY A 376 -4.62 -20.27 -16.35
N PRO A 377 -3.43 -20.80 -16.68
CA PRO A 377 -2.74 -21.87 -15.94
C PRO A 377 -2.23 -21.36 -14.58
N ARG A 378 -1.42 -22.14 -13.86
CA ARG A 378 -0.61 -21.63 -12.75
C ARG A 378 0.36 -20.55 -13.26
N TYR A 379 0.58 -19.53 -12.43
CA TYR A 379 1.48 -18.43 -12.77
C TYR A 379 2.95 -18.90 -12.88
N GLY A 380 3.70 -18.37 -13.85
CA GLY A 380 5.15 -18.52 -13.96
C GLY A 380 5.64 -19.80 -14.64
N ASP A 381 5.07 -20.96 -14.31
CA ASP A 381 5.48 -22.26 -14.88
C ASP A 381 4.50 -22.83 -15.93
N GLY A 382 3.20 -22.52 -15.79
CA GLY A 382 2.15 -22.91 -16.73
C GLY A 382 1.43 -24.23 -16.42
N ALA A 383 1.54 -24.75 -15.19
CA ALA A 383 0.86 -25.98 -14.77
C ALA A 383 -0.69 -25.86 -14.77
N LEU A 384 -1.42 -26.97 -14.84
CA LEU A 384 -2.89 -26.96 -14.85
C LEU A 384 -3.51 -26.52 -13.52
N LYS A 385 -4.31 -25.45 -13.56
CA LYS A 385 -5.23 -25.02 -12.49
C LYS A 385 -6.40 -24.24 -13.09
N PRO A 386 -7.61 -24.24 -12.50
CA PRO A 386 -8.09 -25.27 -11.58
C PRO A 386 -8.23 -26.61 -12.30
N GLU A 387 -8.09 -27.72 -11.59
CA GLU A 387 -8.15 -29.07 -12.18
C GLU A 387 -9.60 -29.57 -12.31
N ILE A 388 -10.50 -29.02 -11.50
CA ILE A 388 -11.93 -29.33 -11.51
C ILE A 388 -12.74 -28.07 -11.20
N SER A 389 -14.03 -28.08 -11.50
CA SER A 389 -14.97 -27.09 -10.98
C SER A 389 -16.15 -27.78 -10.32
N ALA A 390 -16.83 -27.06 -9.44
CA ALA A 390 -18.18 -27.40 -9.07
C ALA A 390 -19.06 -26.16 -9.29
N PRO A 391 -20.39 -26.35 -9.36
CA PRO A 391 -21.26 -25.21 -9.42
C PRO A 391 -21.07 -24.33 -8.16
N GLY A 392 -21.15 -23.02 -8.40
CA GLY A 392 -20.63 -21.96 -7.57
C GLY A 392 -21.45 -20.66 -7.71
N THR A 393 -22.76 -20.72 -8.04
CA THR A 393 -23.64 -19.52 -8.17
C THR A 393 -25.08 -19.72 -7.63
N ASP A 394 -25.51 -18.92 -6.62
CA ASP A 394 -26.73 -18.86 -5.75
C ASP A 394 -26.96 -19.83 -4.50
N ILE A 395 -25.94 -20.41 -3.85
CA ILE A 395 -25.81 -20.98 -2.46
C ILE A 395 -26.77 -20.55 -1.38
N VAL A 396 -28.04 -20.95 -1.48
CA VAL A 396 -28.82 -21.32 -0.28
C VAL A 396 -28.22 -22.53 0.46
N ALA A 397 -27.51 -22.27 1.56
CA ALA A 397 -27.06 -23.28 2.54
C ALA A 397 -27.09 -22.68 3.96
N ALA A 398 -26.61 -23.40 4.98
CA ALA A 398 -26.85 -23.07 6.39
C ALA A 398 -26.32 -21.69 6.79
N ARG A 399 -27.07 -21.01 7.64
CA ARG A 399 -26.79 -19.68 8.20
C ARG A 399 -26.48 -19.83 9.68
N ALA A 400 -25.29 -19.40 10.10
CA ALA A 400 -24.94 -19.35 11.52
C ALA A 400 -25.83 -18.36 12.29
N ALA A 401 -26.25 -18.72 13.50
CA ALA A 401 -27.12 -17.89 14.32
C ALA A 401 -26.49 -16.49 14.59
N GLY A 402 -27.28 -15.44 14.42
CA GLY A 402 -26.85 -14.05 14.63
C GLY A 402 -26.09 -13.41 13.46
N THR A 403 -25.71 -14.16 12.43
CA THR A 403 -24.93 -13.65 11.29
C THR A 403 -25.80 -13.03 10.18
N SER A 404 -25.18 -12.15 9.37
CA SER A 404 -25.83 -11.41 8.28
C SER A 404 -25.06 -11.50 6.95
N LEU A 405 -24.31 -12.57 6.72
CA LEU A 405 -23.54 -12.77 5.49
C LEU A 405 -24.49 -13.10 4.32
N GLY A 406 -24.31 -12.40 3.19
CA GLY A 406 -25.07 -12.57 1.95
C GLY A 406 -26.55 -12.19 2.03
N GLU A 407 -27.39 -12.91 1.30
CA GLU A 407 -28.84 -12.70 1.19
C GLU A 407 -29.61 -13.81 1.97
N PRO A 408 -30.15 -13.52 3.17
CA PRO A 408 -30.90 -14.51 3.94
C PRO A 408 -32.16 -15.02 3.24
N VAL A 409 -32.37 -16.34 3.32
CA VAL A 409 -33.59 -17.01 2.86
C VAL A 409 -34.58 -17.15 4.02
N ASP A 410 -34.08 -17.53 5.19
CA ASP A 410 -34.81 -17.56 6.47
C ASP A 410 -33.82 -17.46 7.64
N ASP A 411 -34.25 -17.85 8.85
CA ASP A 411 -33.42 -17.81 10.05
C ASP A 411 -32.28 -18.87 10.04
N ASN A 412 -32.42 -19.95 9.26
CA ASN A 412 -31.50 -21.09 9.18
C ASN A 412 -30.73 -21.14 7.85
N TYR A 413 -31.13 -20.42 6.81
CA TYR A 413 -30.50 -20.48 5.49
C TYR A 413 -30.20 -19.11 4.86
N THR A 414 -29.06 -18.97 4.19
CA THR A 414 -28.58 -17.74 3.52
C THR A 414 -27.89 -18.01 2.18
N LYS A 415 -27.71 -16.98 1.33
CA LYS A 415 -27.23 -17.04 -0.07
C LYS A 415 -25.99 -16.18 -0.34
N LEU A 416 -24.88 -16.78 -0.81
CA LEU A 416 -23.50 -16.22 -0.73
C LEU A 416 -22.69 -16.42 -2.05
N SER A 417 -21.95 -15.43 -2.67
CA SER A 417 -21.30 -15.55 -4.04
C SER A 417 -19.76 -15.73 -4.38
N GLY A 418 -19.35 -16.78 -5.16
CA GLY A 418 -17.93 -17.08 -5.57
C GLY A 418 -17.49 -18.57 -5.81
N THR A 419 -16.23 -18.94 -5.50
CA THR A 419 -15.65 -20.32 -5.62
C THR A 419 -15.69 -21.22 -4.37
N SER A 420 -15.69 -20.70 -3.13
CA SER A 420 -15.47 -21.56 -1.94
C SER A 420 -16.69 -22.24 -1.31
N MET A 421 -17.84 -22.20 -1.95
CA MET A 421 -18.94 -23.16 -1.84
C MET A 421 -18.97 -24.16 -3.02
N ALA A 422 -18.28 -23.89 -4.14
CA ALA A 422 -17.93 -24.94 -5.10
C ALA A 422 -16.95 -25.94 -4.45
N THR A 423 -15.93 -25.46 -3.72
CA THR A 423 -14.96 -26.27 -2.97
C THR A 423 -15.58 -27.40 -2.10
N PRO A 424 -16.55 -27.14 -1.20
CA PRO A 424 -17.17 -28.18 -0.37
C PRO A 424 -18.04 -29.19 -1.13
N HIS A 425 -18.43 -28.94 -2.39
CA HIS A 425 -19.05 -30.00 -3.21
C HIS A 425 -18.04 -31.06 -3.61
N VAL A 426 -16.85 -30.63 -4.02
CA VAL A 426 -15.74 -31.52 -4.34
C VAL A 426 -15.25 -32.22 -3.07
N ALA A 427 -15.13 -31.51 -1.94
CA ALA A 427 -14.73 -32.10 -0.65
C ALA A 427 -15.76 -33.11 -0.12
N GLY A 428 -17.06 -32.84 -0.26
CA GLY A 428 -18.11 -33.79 0.06
C GLY A 428 -18.08 -35.02 -0.87
N THR A 429 -17.85 -34.83 -2.16
CA THR A 429 -17.72 -35.95 -3.11
C THR A 429 -16.50 -36.82 -2.81
N ALA A 430 -15.37 -36.20 -2.42
CA ALA A 430 -14.19 -36.91 -1.94
C ALA A 430 -14.49 -37.77 -0.70
N ALA A 431 -15.34 -37.31 0.22
CA ALA A 431 -15.78 -38.12 1.36
C ALA A 431 -16.73 -39.27 0.97
N LEU A 432 -17.54 -39.13 -0.09
CA LEU A 432 -18.30 -40.25 -0.65
C LEU A 432 -17.36 -41.32 -1.24
N LEU A 433 -16.29 -40.91 -1.92
CA LEU A 433 -15.25 -41.80 -2.43
C LEU A 433 -14.45 -42.47 -1.31
N ALA A 434 -14.05 -41.74 -0.26
CA ALA A 434 -13.35 -42.30 0.88
C ALA A 434 -14.20 -43.35 1.65
N GLN A 435 -15.53 -43.23 1.65
CA GLN A 435 -16.41 -44.30 2.15
C GLN A 435 -16.40 -45.54 1.24
N ALA A 436 -16.37 -45.35 -0.09
CA ALA A 436 -16.36 -46.45 -1.06
C ALA A 436 -15.00 -47.18 -1.13
N HIS A 437 -13.91 -46.42 -0.98
CA HIS A 437 -12.52 -46.84 -1.19
C HIS A 437 -11.62 -46.35 -0.05
N PRO A 438 -11.77 -46.91 1.18
CA PRO A 438 -10.98 -46.52 2.35
C PRO A 438 -9.51 -46.98 2.30
N ASP A 439 -9.10 -47.63 1.21
CA ASP A 439 -7.75 -48.10 0.91
C ASP A 439 -7.02 -47.24 -0.15
N TRP A 440 -7.68 -46.24 -0.73
CA TRP A 440 -7.10 -45.34 -1.73
C TRP A 440 -6.30 -44.19 -1.13
N SER A 441 -5.22 -43.77 -1.80
CA SER A 441 -4.47 -42.56 -1.47
C SER A 441 -5.23 -41.27 -1.82
N PHE A 442 -4.82 -40.13 -1.24
CA PHE A 442 -5.29 -38.80 -1.66
C PHE A 442 -5.20 -38.60 -3.18
N SER A 443 -4.13 -39.10 -3.81
CA SER A 443 -3.93 -39.01 -5.25
C SER A 443 -4.92 -39.89 -6.03
N GLN A 444 -5.22 -41.11 -5.59
CA GLN A 444 -6.26 -41.93 -6.24
C GLN A 444 -7.66 -41.30 -6.11
N LEU A 445 -7.97 -40.66 -4.98
CA LEU A 445 -9.19 -39.87 -4.81
C LEU A 445 -9.22 -38.65 -5.75
N ARG A 446 -8.11 -37.90 -5.82
CA ARG A 446 -7.93 -36.72 -6.69
C ARG A 446 -8.09 -37.08 -8.17
N GLU A 447 -7.34 -38.06 -8.66
CA GLU A 447 -7.37 -38.47 -10.06
C GLU A 447 -8.72 -39.09 -10.44
N ARG A 448 -9.43 -39.75 -9.52
CA ARG A 448 -10.82 -40.18 -9.78
C ARG A 448 -11.77 -38.99 -9.92
N LEU A 449 -11.72 -38.01 -9.01
CA LEU A 449 -12.57 -36.81 -9.07
C LEU A 449 -12.37 -36.02 -10.37
N ILE A 450 -11.11 -35.84 -10.79
CA ILE A 450 -10.77 -35.15 -12.04
C ILE A 450 -11.22 -35.97 -13.25
N SER A 451 -10.96 -37.29 -13.26
CA SER A 451 -11.23 -38.13 -14.44
C SER A 451 -12.69 -38.51 -14.67
N THR A 452 -13.58 -38.21 -13.72
CA THR A 452 -15.04 -38.35 -13.87
C THR A 452 -15.77 -37.01 -13.66
N ALA A 453 -15.18 -35.91 -14.14
CA ALA A 453 -15.83 -34.61 -14.18
C ALA A 453 -16.54 -34.40 -15.53
N ASP A 454 -17.82 -33.98 -15.51
CA ASP A 454 -18.64 -33.67 -16.69
C ASP A 454 -18.15 -32.37 -17.36
N PRO A 455 -17.53 -32.40 -18.56
CA PRO A 455 -16.94 -31.21 -19.16
C PRO A 455 -18.02 -30.27 -19.73
N GLN A 456 -18.21 -29.12 -19.08
CA GLN A 456 -19.26 -28.18 -19.48
C GLN A 456 -18.91 -27.51 -20.82
N PRO A 457 -19.91 -27.31 -21.70
CA PRO A 457 -19.70 -26.73 -23.02
C PRO A 457 -19.27 -25.26 -22.93
N ASN A 458 -18.49 -24.82 -23.92
CA ASN A 458 -18.03 -23.44 -24.12
C ASN A 458 -16.98 -22.87 -23.15
N ASN A 459 -16.58 -23.58 -22.09
CA ASN A 459 -15.44 -23.16 -21.23
C ASN A 459 -14.16 -23.98 -21.53
N THR A 460 -12.99 -23.36 -21.48
CA THR A 460 -11.68 -24.02 -21.66
C THR A 460 -11.25 -24.82 -20.42
N VAL A 461 -10.14 -25.57 -20.52
CA VAL A 461 -9.56 -26.26 -19.35
C VAL A 461 -8.98 -25.26 -18.36
N ASP A 462 -8.38 -24.16 -18.82
CA ASP A 462 -7.88 -23.09 -17.94
C ASP A 462 -9.03 -22.36 -17.20
N GLU A 463 -10.27 -22.46 -17.68
CA GLU A 463 -11.45 -21.85 -17.05
C GLU A 463 -12.18 -22.81 -16.09
N GLN A 464 -12.31 -24.10 -16.43
CA GLN A 464 -13.14 -25.06 -15.67
C GLN A 464 -12.40 -26.30 -15.13
N GLY A 465 -11.15 -26.53 -15.54
CA GLY A 465 -10.46 -27.81 -15.39
C GLY A 465 -11.03 -28.92 -16.28
N ALA A 466 -11.10 -30.13 -15.73
CA ALA A 466 -11.72 -31.28 -16.40
C ALA A 466 -13.20 -31.04 -16.69
N GLY A 467 -13.94 -30.53 -15.70
CA GLY A 467 -15.37 -30.25 -15.80
C GLY A 467 -16.04 -30.00 -14.46
N ARG A 468 -17.37 -30.12 -14.45
CA ARG A 468 -18.21 -30.17 -13.25
C ARG A 468 -17.98 -31.50 -12.52
N VAL A 469 -17.67 -31.48 -11.22
CA VAL A 469 -17.59 -32.71 -10.42
C VAL A 469 -18.88 -33.54 -10.52
N ASP A 470 -18.75 -34.85 -10.72
CA ASP A 470 -19.88 -35.78 -10.74
C ASP A 470 -19.69 -36.92 -9.74
N ALA A 471 -20.53 -36.97 -8.71
CA ALA A 471 -20.48 -37.98 -7.66
C ALA A 471 -21.09 -39.33 -8.07
N ASP A 472 -21.92 -39.38 -9.11
CA ASP A 472 -22.52 -40.62 -9.62
C ASP A 472 -21.49 -41.40 -10.46
N GLN A 473 -20.80 -40.72 -11.37
CA GLN A 473 -19.71 -41.32 -12.15
C GLN A 473 -18.46 -41.59 -11.28
N ALA A 474 -18.07 -40.66 -10.40
CA ALA A 474 -16.90 -40.84 -9.54
C ALA A 474 -17.01 -42.10 -8.66
N THR A 475 -18.16 -42.29 -8.02
CA THR A 475 -18.37 -43.42 -7.09
C THR A 475 -18.79 -44.73 -7.78
N ASP A 476 -18.72 -44.81 -9.12
CA ASP A 476 -19.02 -46.04 -9.86
C ASP A 476 -17.83 -47.00 -9.92
N ALA A 477 -18.12 -48.29 -10.03
CA ALA A 477 -17.15 -49.39 -10.07
C ALA A 477 -16.65 -49.73 -11.50
N GLY A 478 -16.80 -48.81 -12.46
CA GLY A 478 -16.31 -48.93 -13.83
C GLY A 478 -14.80 -48.76 -14.00
N VAL A 479 -14.38 -48.41 -15.21
CA VAL A 479 -12.96 -48.19 -15.56
C VAL A 479 -12.40 -46.98 -14.80
N THR A 480 -11.10 -47.03 -14.48
CA THR A 480 -10.31 -45.90 -13.98
C THR A 480 -9.11 -45.62 -14.88
N VAL A 481 -8.52 -44.44 -14.74
CA VAL A 481 -7.22 -44.06 -15.31
C VAL A 481 -6.26 -43.72 -14.16
N ASP A 482 -4.96 -43.87 -14.36
CA ASP A 482 -3.92 -43.56 -13.36
C ASP A 482 -3.63 -42.05 -13.21
N SER A 483 -4.04 -41.24 -14.19
CA SER A 483 -3.91 -39.78 -14.24
C SER A 483 -5.15 -39.18 -14.88
N GLY A 484 -5.91 -38.41 -14.10
CA GLY A 484 -6.97 -37.52 -14.57
C GLY A 484 -6.41 -36.17 -15.00
N GLU A 485 -5.22 -35.80 -14.53
CA GLU A 485 -4.45 -34.63 -14.93
C GLU A 485 -3.05 -35.03 -15.43
N LEU A 486 -2.68 -34.58 -16.64
CA LEU A 486 -1.45 -34.96 -17.31
C LEU A 486 -0.51 -33.78 -17.58
N GLU A 487 0.42 -33.57 -16.65
CA GLU A 487 1.50 -32.59 -16.80
C GLU A 487 2.57 -33.06 -17.79
N LEU A 488 2.47 -32.53 -19.02
CA LEU A 488 3.47 -32.67 -20.07
C LEU A 488 4.63 -31.67 -19.84
N GLY A 489 4.38 -30.55 -19.14
CA GLY A 489 5.41 -29.72 -18.51
C GLY A 489 6.02 -28.62 -19.38
N ARG A 490 7.22 -28.14 -19.00
CA ARG A 490 7.82 -26.89 -19.51
C ARG A 490 8.95 -27.11 -20.52
N LEU A 491 8.73 -26.74 -21.78
CA LEU A 491 9.78 -26.59 -22.79
C LEU A 491 10.35 -25.17 -22.74
N SER A 492 11.61 -25.04 -22.33
CA SER A 492 12.29 -23.74 -22.17
C SER A 492 13.07 -23.34 -23.43
N TRP A 493 13.20 -22.05 -23.73
CA TRP A 493 13.92 -21.54 -24.89
C TRP A 493 15.45 -21.37 -24.63
N PRO A 494 16.35 -21.73 -25.57
CA PRO A 494 16.09 -22.45 -26.82
C PRO A 494 15.68 -23.91 -26.55
N TYR A 495 14.71 -24.39 -27.32
CA TYR A 495 14.07 -25.69 -27.09
C TYR A 495 15.02 -26.89 -27.27
N PRO A 496 14.73 -28.04 -26.63
CA PRO A 496 15.39 -29.31 -26.92
C PRO A 496 15.28 -29.68 -28.41
N ALA A 497 16.30 -30.38 -28.93
CA ALA A 497 16.41 -30.68 -30.36
C ALA A 497 15.26 -31.52 -30.94
N ASP A 498 14.59 -32.30 -30.10
CA ASP A 498 13.51 -33.21 -30.50
C ASP A 498 12.11 -32.54 -30.47
N ASP A 499 11.98 -31.33 -29.89
CA ASP A 499 10.74 -30.53 -29.79
C ASP A 499 9.49 -31.23 -29.20
N GLU A 500 9.64 -32.42 -28.62
CA GLU A 500 8.53 -33.26 -28.13
C GLU A 500 8.64 -33.60 -26.64
N VAL A 501 7.48 -33.83 -26.01
CA VAL A 501 7.39 -34.44 -24.67
C VAL A 501 6.29 -35.48 -24.62
N SER A 502 6.61 -36.70 -24.21
CA SER A 502 5.66 -37.80 -24.06
C SER A 502 5.38 -38.18 -22.60
N ARG A 503 4.18 -38.72 -22.36
CA ARG A 503 3.75 -39.43 -21.13
C ARG A 503 2.92 -40.65 -21.52
N VAL A 504 2.64 -41.52 -20.55
CA VAL A 504 1.76 -42.68 -20.72
C VAL A 504 0.60 -42.58 -19.74
N LEU A 505 -0.61 -42.87 -20.20
CA LEU A 505 -1.80 -43.08 -19.37
C LEU A 505 -2.13 -44.57 -19.33
N THR A 506 -2.50 -45.08 -18.15
CA THR A 506 -2.86 -46.48 -17.90
C THR A 506 -4.31 -46.60 -17.46
N TYR A 507 -5.15 -47.14 -18.34
CA TYR A 507 -6.55 -47.42 -18.02
C TYR A 507 -6.68 -48.82 -17.40
N ARG A 508 -7.47 -48.91 -16.32
CA ARG A 508 -7.64 -50.11 -15.49
C ARG A 508 -9.12 -50.51 -15.48
N ASN A 509 -9.40 -51.78 -15.75
CA ASN A 509 -10.77 -52.31 -15.82
C ASN A 509 -11.00 -53.35 -14.69
N PRO A 510 -11.66 -52.96 -13.59
CA PRO A 510 -11.96 -53.87 -12.47
C PRO A 510 -13.14 -54.82 -12.75
N THR A 511 -13.81 -54.69 -13.90
CA THR A 511 -14.99 -55.51 -14.21
C THR A 511 -14.64 -56.89 -14.76
N SER A 512 -15.60 -57.82 -14.71
CA SER A 512 -15.47 -59.19 -15.24
C SER A 512 -15.61 -59.29 -16.77
N THR A 513 -15.75 -58.16 -17.47
CA THR A 513 -15.92 -58.06 -18.93
C THR A 513 -14.88 -57.12 -19.52
N ALA A 514 -14.36 -57.42 -20.71
CA ALA A 514 -13.46 -56.48 -21.40
C ALA A 514 -14.23 -55.23 -21.85
N VAL A 515 -13.61 -54.05 -21.75
CA VAL A 515 -14.19 -52.75 -22.14
C VAL A 515 -13.38 -52.18 -23.30
N SER A 516 -14.05 -51.68 -24.33
CA SER A 516 -13.42 -50.90 -25.40
C SER A 516 -13.77 -49.42 -25.23
N LEU A 517 -12.75 -48.57 -25.38
CA LEU A 517 -12.82 -47.12 -25.31
C LEU A 517 -12.44 -46.51 -26.65
N GLN A 518 -13.29 -45.62 -27.16
CA GLN A 518 -12.89 -44.66 -28.19
C GLN A 518 -12.21 -43.49 -27.48
N LEU A 519 -10.96 -43.23 -27.84
CA LEU A 519 -10.19 -42.07 -27.38
C LEU A 519 -10.33 -40.93 -28.40
N THR A 520 -10.46 -39.71 -27.89
CA THR A 520 -10.39 -38.47 -28.68
C THR A 520 -9.62 -37.41 -27.90
N ALA A 521 -8.76 -36.63 -28.57
CA ALA A 521 -8.04 -35.51 -27.97
C ALA A 521 -8.59 -34.16 -28.46
N GLY A 522 -8.46 -33.14 -27.62
CA GLY A 522 -8.74 -31.75 -27.97
C GLY A 522 -7.85 -31.21 -29.10
N PRO A 523 -8.20 -30.04 -29.67
CA PRO A 523 -7.57 -29.53 -30.88
C PRO A 523 -6.05 -29.27 -30.72
N ALA A 524 -5.26 -29.91 -31.59
CA ALA A 524 -3.90 -29.54 -31.99
C ALA A 524 -2.80 -29.46 -30.90
N ALA A 525 -3.05 -29.92 -29.68
CA ALA A 525 -2.10 -29.77 -28.56
C ALA A 525 -1.42 -31.06 -28.07
N VAL A 526 -1.89 -32.26 -28.48
CA VAL A 526 -1.22 -33.55 -28.29
C VAL A 526 -1.55 -34.54 -29.42
N GLU A 527 -0.68 -35.52 -29.65
CA GLU A 527 -0.95 -36.75 -30.41
C GLU A 527 -1.13 -37.95 -29.47
N LEU A 528 -1.93 -38.94 -29.89
CA LEU A 528 -2.17 -40.19 -29.15
C LEU A 528 -1.63 -41.39 -29.93
N SER A 529 -1.02 -42.37 -29.24
CA SER A 529 -0.51 -43.60 -29.89
C SER A 529 -1.58 -44.56 -30.40
N THR A 530 -2.83 -44.37 -30.00
CA THR A 530 -4.03 -45.05 -30.55
C THR A 530 -5.26 -44.19 -30.29
N ASP A 531 -6.26 -44.28 -31.17
CA ASP A 531 -7.59 -43.71 -30.99
C ASP A 531 -8.59 -44.73 -30.43
N HIS A 532 -8.23 -46.02 -30.37
CA HIS A 532 -9.08 -47.09 -29.83
C HIS A 532 -8.30 -48.01 -28.88
N LEU A 533 -8.84 -48.22 -27.66
CA LEU A 533 -8.18 -48.97 -26.59
C LEU A 533 -9.13 -50.05 -26.03
N THR A 534 -8.69 -51.32 -26.01
CA THR A 534 -9.46 -52.41 -25.39
C THR A 534 -8.75 -52.91 -24.14
N ILE A 535 -9.42 -52.78 -22.99
CA ILE A 535 -8.90 -53.13 -21.67
C ILE A 535 -9.46 -54.50 -21.26
N PRO A 536 -8.60 -55.51 -21.00
CA PRO A 536 -9.06 -56.83 -20.55
C PRO A 536 -9.87 -56.77 -19.25
N ALA A 537 -10.74 -57.76 -19.03
CA ALA A 537 -11.42 -57.94 -17.75
C ALA A 537 -10.41 -58.17 -16.62
N ASN A 538 -10.52 -57.44 -15.50
CA ASN A 538 -9.54 -57.43 -14.41
C ASN A 538 -8.11 -57.12 -14.90
N GLY A 539 -7.97 -56.21 -15.87
CA GLY A 539 -6.71 -55.92 -16.56
C GLY A 539 -6.49 -54.44 -16.87
N GLU A 540 -5.41 -54.18 -17.61
CA GLU A 540 -4.89 -52.83 -17.87
C GLU A 540 -4.53 -52.67 -19.36
N ALA A 541 -4.60 -51.44 -19.87
CA ALA A 541 -4.10 -51.08 -21.20
C ALA A 541 -3.64 -49.61 -21.21
N THR A 542 -2.66 -49.28 -22.06
CA THR A 542 -1.99 -47.98 -22.06
C THR A 542 -2.13 -47.21 -23.38
N VAL A 543 -2.03 -45.88 -23.30
CA VAL A 543 -1.86 -44.98 -24.45
C VAL A 543 -0.73 -43.99 -24.15
N THR A 544 0.14 -43.75 -25.13
CA THR A 544 1.16 -42.69 -25.06
C THR A 544 0.54 -41.40 -25.59
N VAL A 545 0.76 -40.31 -24.86
CA VAL A 545 0.35 -38.94 -25.21
C VAL A 545 1.63 -38.14 -25.49
N THR A 546 1.72 -37.47 -26.63
CA THR A 546 2.89 -36.66 -27.01
C THR A 546 2.49 -35.23 -27.34
N ALA A 547 3.03 -34.26 -26.62
CA ALA A 547 3.03 -32.86 -27.04
C ALA A 547 4.14 -32.64 -28.09
N ASN A 548 3.79 -32.06 -29.25
CA ASN A 548 4.76 -31.66 -30.28
C ASN A 548 4.78 -30.12 -30.41
N ARG A 549 5.92 -29.52 -30.05
CA ARG A 549 6.10 -28.07 -30.02
C ARG A 549 6.25 -27.45 -31.41
N ALA A 550 6.83 -28.18 -32.36
CA ALA A 550 6.96 -27.72 -33.75
C ALA A 550 5.58 -27.55 -34.43
N ALA A 551 4.58 -28.35 -34.06
CA ALA A 551 3.21 -28.25 -34.53
C ALA A 551 2.40 -27.15 -33.84
N ALA A 552 2.45 -27.06 -32.50
CA ALA A 552 1.59 -26.14 -31.74
C ALA A 552 2.14 -24.69 -31.63
N GLY A 553 3.47 -24.50 -31.65
CA GLY A 553 4.10 -23.17 -31.60
C GLY A 553 4.76 -22.84 -30.25
N ALA A 554 4.34 -21.74 -29.63
CA ALA A 554 4.83 -21.26 -28.34
C ALA A 554 3.70 -20.60 -27.54
N GLY A 555 3.75 -20.70 -26.21
CA GLY A 555 2.67 -20.33 -25.30
C GLY A 555 2.24 -21.49 -24.39
N THR A 556 1.14 -21.30 -23.67
CA THR A 556 0.47 -22.34 -22.88
C THR A 556 -0.47 -23.14 -23.78
N PHE A 557 -0.49 -24.46 -23.61
CA PHE A 557 -1.40 -25.35 -24.30
C PHE A 557 -2.07 -26.27 -23.28
N SER A 558 -3.40 -26.21 -23.20
CA SER A 558 -4.21 -27.11 -22.38
C SER A 558 -5.33 -27.74 -23.20
N GLY A 559 -5.83 -28.87 -22.73
CA GLY A 559 -6.92 -29.58 -23.38
C GLY A 559 -7.31 -30.84 -22.62
N ARG A 560 -8.13 -31.68 -23.27
CA ARG A 560 -8.64 -32.92 -22.67
C ARG A 560 -8.59 -34.08 -23.66
N ILE A 561 -8.32 -35.25 -23.12
CA ILE A 561 -8.55 -36.56 -23.74
C ILE A 561 -9.88 -37.07 -23.17
N SER A 562 -10.79 -37.52 -24.03
CA SER A 562 -12.04 -38.16 -23.64
C SER A 562 -12.02 -39.61 -24.11
N ALA A 563 -12.31 -40.54 -23.19
CA ALA A 563 -12.28 -41.97 -23.38
C ALA A 563 -13.69 -42.57 -23.15
N SER A 564 -14.40 -42.84 -24.24
CA SER A 564 -15.83 -43.19 -24.21
C SER A 564 -16.07 -44.68 -24.44
N ALA A 565 -16.85 -45.32 -23.57
CA ALA A 565 -17.41 -46.66 -23.79
C ALA A 565 -18.83 -46.58 -24.38
N GLU A 566 -19.31 -47.66 -25.02
CA GLU A 566 -20.68 -47.70 -25.52
C GLU A 566 -21.69 -47.73 -24.36
N GLY A 567 -22.52 -46.69 -24.25
CA GLY A 567 -23.59 -46.61 -23.26
C GLY A 567 -23.16 -46.18 -21.84
N ALA A 568 -21.95 -45.64 -21.68
CA ALA A 568 -21.47 -45.07 -20.42
C ALA A 568 -20.82 -43.69 -20.64
N ASP A 569 -20.81 -42.86 -19.60
CA ASP A 569 -20.23 -41.53 -19.62
C ASP A 569 -18.69 -41.58 -19.79
N PRO A 570 -18.08 -40.62 -20.50
CA PRO A 570 -16.66 -40.65 -20.83
C PRO A 570 -15.78 -40.46 -19.60
N ILE A 571 -14.65 -41.16 -19.57
CA ILE A 571 -13.54 -40.83 -18.67
C ILE A 571 -12.72 -39.72 -19.30
N VAL A 572 -12.30 -38.74 -18.51
CA VAL A 572 -11.57 -37.56 -18.98
C VAL A 572 -10.15 -37.57 -18.42
N THR A 573 -9.18 -37.12 -19.22
CA THR A 573 -7.87 -36.71 -18.71
C THR A 573 -7.56 -35.32 -19.24
N THR A 574 -7.40 -34.31 -18.38
CA THR A 574 -6.85 -33.01 -18.79
C THR A 574 -5.36 -33.15 -19.08
N TYR A 575 -4.83 -32.34 -19.98
CA TYR A 575 -3.40 -32.24 -20.23
C TYR A 575 -2.98 -30.78 -20.35
N GLY A 576 -1.75 -30.48 -19.91
CA GLY A 576 -1.19 -29.14 -19.89
C GLY A 576 0.31 -29.15 -20.18
N TRP A 577 0.78 -28.13 -20.90
CA TRP A 577 2.19 -27.84 -21.08
C TRP A 577 2.43 -26.39 -21.47
N TYR A 578 3.66 -25.93 -21.21
CA TYR A 578 4.10 -24.57 -21.53
C TYR A 578 5.35 -24.62 -22.40
N ALA A 579 5.22 -24.14 -23.63
CA ALA A 579 6.36 -23.81 -24.48
C ALA A 579 6.73 -22.35 -24.24
N GLU A 580 7.77 -22.12 -23.43
CA GLU A 580 8.29 -20.79 -23.13
C GLU A 580 8.55 -20.04 -24.45
N PRO A 581 8.01 -18.83 -24.66
CA PRO A 581 8.27 -18.07 -25.87
C PRO A 581 9.76 -17.70 -25.97
N GLU A 582 10.17 -17.09 -27.08
CA GLU A 582 11.52 -16.53 -27.18
C GLU A 582 11.77 -15.59 -25.99
N LEU A 583 12.65 -16.01 -25.06
CA LEU A 583 13.08 -15.25 -23.87
C LEU A 583 14.59 -15.35 -23.73
N TYR A 584 15.25 -14.28 -23.28
CA TYR A 584 16.70 -14.23 -23.12
C TYR A 584 17.11 -13.74 -21.73
N ASN A 585 18.30 -14.16 -21.30
CA ASN A 585 18.86 -13.74 -20.02
C ASN A 585 19.54 -12.37 -20.17
N LEU A 586 18.99 -11.36 -19.51
CA LEU A 586 19.66 -10.08 -19.28
C LEU A 586 20.46 -10.17 -17.98
N THR A 587 21.77 -10.38 -18.09
CA THR A 587 22.69 -10.34 -16.94
C THR A 587 23.05 -8.89 -16.61
N ILE A 588 22.80 -8.44 -15.38
CA ILE A 588 23.18 -7.12 -14.88
C ILE A 588 24.40 -7.27 -13.97
N LYS A 589 25.48 -6.56 -14.27
CA LYS A 589 26.68 -6.49 -13.43
C LYS A 589 26.77 -5.14 -12.72
N GLY A 590 27.09 -5.13 -11.43
CA GLY A 590 27.23 -3.92 -10.63
C GLY A 590 28.63 -3.71 -10.08
N ILE A 591 29.12 -2.47 -10.19
CA ILE A 591 30.41 -2.03 -9.68
C ILE A 591 30.20 -0.75 -8.87
N THR A 592 30.55 -0.79 -7.59
CA THR A 592 30.46 0.36 -6.67
C THR A 592 31.50 1.45 -6.98
N ARG A 593 31.38 2.63 -6.36
CA ARG A 593 32.38 3.72 -6.45
C ARG A 593 33.80 3.29 -6.08
N THR A 594 33.97 2.32 -5.18
CA THR A 594 35.29 1.78 -4.79
C THR A 594 35.83 0.71 -5.75
N GLY A 595 35.02 0.24 -6.71
CA GLY A 595 35.36 -0.85 -7.61
C GLY A 595 35.03 -2.25 -7.09
N ALA A 596 34.44 -2.36 -5.89
CA ALA A 596 33.93 -3.62 -5.36
C ALA A 596 32.64 -4.07 -6.10
N PRO A 597 32.30 -5.37 -6.07
CA PRO A 597 31.02 -5.88 -6.58
C PRO A 597 29.83 -5.19 -5.89
N GLY A 598 28.84 -4.77 -6.68
CA GLY A 598 27.64 -4.08 -6.18
C GLY A 598 26.63 -4.99 -5.48
N ALA A 599 25.82 -4.39 -4.60
CA ALA A 599 24.72 -5.02 -3.89
C ALA A 599 23.52 -4.06 -3.88
N GLY A 600 22.30 -4.55 -4.12
CA GLY A 600 21.08 -3.73 -4.07
C GLY A 600 19.99 -4.12 -5.07
N GLN A 601 18.86 -3.43 -5.04
CA GLN A 601 17.69 -3.71 -5.87
C GLN A 601 17.81 -3.04 -7.26
N VAL A 602 17.62 -3.82 -8.34
CA VAL A 602 17.74 -3.35 -9.72
C VAL A 602 16.37 -3.00 -10.29
N ALA A 603 16.19 -1.75 -10.70
CA ALA A 603 15.05 -1.33 -11.51
C ALA A 603 15.31 -1.69 -12.98
N ILE A 604 14.56 -2.65 -13.53
CA ILE A 604 14.52 -2.93 -14.99
C ILE A 604 13.35 -2.16 -15.61
N SER A 605 13.66 -1.42 -16.67
CA SER A 605 12.69 -0.62 -17.43
C SER A 605 12.59 -1.16 -18.86
N ARG A 606 11.40 -1.62 -19.30
CA ARG A 606 11.13 -1.89 -20.72
C ARG A 606 10.86 -0.58 -21.44
N LEU A 607 11.36 -0.41 -22.66
CA LEU A 607 11.39 0.89 -23.35
C LEU A 607 10.48 0.95 -24.57
N ASP A 608 10.14 -0.21 -25.15
CA ASP A 608 9.41 -0.39 -26.40
C ASP A 608 8.09 -1.17 -26.25
N GLY A 609 7.70 -1.47 -25.01
CA GLY A 609 6.43 -2.11 -24.64
C GLY A 609 6.07 -1.81 -23.20
N ASP A 610 5.12 -2.55 -22.65
CA ASP A 610 4.56 -2.35 -21.31
C ASP A 610 5.57 -2.60 -20.17
N PRO A 611 5.34 -2.05 -18.95
CA PRO A 611 6.18 -2.33 -17.79
C PRO A 611 6.26 -3.85 -17.54
N VAL A 612 7.47 -4.38 -17.36
CA VAL A 612 7.65 -5.78 -16.98
C VAL A 612 7.54 -5.89 -15.46
N SER A 613 6.64 -6.75 -14.98
CA SER A 613 6.60 -7.18 -13.58
C SER A 613 7.38 -8.47 -13.39
N ILE A 614 8.05 -8.58 -12.24
CA ILE A 614 8.90 -9.70 -11.86
C ILE A 614 8.62 -9.98 -10.37
N PRO A 615 7.93 -11.08 -10.03
CA PRO A 615 7.84 -11.60 -8.68
C PRO A 615 9.22 -11.94 -8.12
N GLY A 616 9.44 -11.74 -6.82
CA GLY A 616 10.79 -11.69 -6.21
C GLY A 616 11.63 -10.45 -6.63
N GLY A 617 11.44 -9.95 -7.85
CA GLY A 617 12.14 -8.80 -8.41
C GLY A 617 13.54 -9.16 -8.89
N VAL A 618 14.38 -8.14 -9.06
CA VAL A 618 15.76 -8.33 -9.51
C VAL A 618 16.70 -7.77 -8.46
N ILE A 619 17.12 -8.64 -7.55
CA ILE A 619 18.08 -8.33 -6.49
C ILE A 619 19.49 -8.66 -6.99
N MET A 620 20.43 -7.73 -6.82
CA MET A 620 21.83 -7.93 -7.16
C MET A 620 22.63 -8.37 -5.94
N GLN A 621 23.19 -9.57 -6.00
CA GLN A 621 24.12 -10.11 -5.02
C GLN A 621 25.52 -10.22 -5.63
N ASN A 622 26.56 -9.92 -4.86
CA ASN A 622 27.97 -10.11 -5.27
C ASN A 622 28.30 -9.52 -6.66
N GLY A 623 27.71 -8.37 -6.99
CA GLY A 623 27.87 -7.66 -8.25
C GLY A 623 27.17 -8.27 -9.46
N THR A 624 26.25 -9.23 -9.31
CA THR A 624 25.50 -9.84 -10.41
C THR A 624 24.01 -10.00 -10.09
N ALA A 625 23.15 -9.79 -11.08
CA ALA A 625 21.75 -10.21 -11.12
C ALA A 625 21.44 -10.73 -12.53
N THR A 626 20.38 -11.52 -12.68
CA THR A 626 19.89 -11.98 -14.00
C THR A 626 18.37 -11.90 -14.03
N ALA A 627 17.82 -11.40 -15.14
CA ALA A 627 16.38 -11.45 -15.43
C ALA A 627 16.15 -12.14 -16.77
N ARG A 628 15.10 -12.96 -16.86
CA ARG A 628 14.73 -13.69 -18.08
C ARG A 628 13.57 -12.96 -18.75
N LEU A 629 13.80 -12.40 -19.93
CA LEU A 629 12.98 -11.33 -20.51
C LEU A 629 12.70 -11.57 -22.00
N ALA A 630 11.52 -11.17 -22.47
CA ALA A 630 11.15 -11.28 -23.88
C ALA A 630 11.96 -10.30 -24.76
N PRO A 631 12.15 -10.59 -26.06
CA PRO A 631 12.75 -9.68 -27.01
C PRO A 631 12.18 -8.25 -26.94
N GLY A 632 13.08 -7.29 -27.05
CA GLY A 632 12.76 -5.87 -26.89
C GLY A 632 13.91 -5.09 -26.28
N LYS A 633 13.61 -3.88 -25.84
CA LYS A 633 14.62 -2.93 -25.35
C LYS A 633 14.45 -2.64 -23.88
N TYR A 634 15.55 -2.74 -23.16
CA TYR A 634 15.59 -2.62 -21.71
C TYR A 634 16.68 -1.66 -21.25
N GLU A 635 16.47 -1.08 -20.08
CA GLU A 635 17.52 -0.38 -19.32
C GLU A 635 17.48 -0.86 -17.87
N ALA A 636 18.63 -0.90 -17.22
CA ALA A 636 18.75 -1.23 -15.80
C ALA A 636 19.37 -0.07 -15.03
N SER A 637 18.88 0.19 -13.81
CA SER A 637 19.49 1.14 -12.89
C SER A 637 19.40 0.68 -11.43
N VAL A 638 20.36 1.08 -10.61
CA VAL A 638 20.50 0.72 -9.19
C VAL A 638 21.06 1.90 -8.41
N VAL A 639 20.75 1.98 -7.11
CA VAL A 639 21.44 2.86 -6.16
C VAL A 639 22.32 1.99 -5.28
N PHE A 640 23.63 2.23 -5.31
CA PHE A 640 24.53 1.67 -4.31
C PHE A 640 24.62 2.61 -3.11
N PHE A 641 24.52 2.05 -1.92
CA PHE A 641 24.68 2.74 -0.64
C PHE A 641 26.07 2.45 -0.06
N SER A 642 26.59 3.36 0.77
CA SER A 642 27.75 3.12 1.64
C SER A 642 27.61 3.96 2.89
N GLU A 643 27.75 3.30 4.04
CA GLU A 643 27.62 3.87 5.38
C GLU A 643 28.69 4.95 5.67
N ALA A 644 28.43 5.76 6.70
CA ALA A 644 29.38 6.75 7.18
C ALA A 644 30.54 6.10 7.95
N THR A 645 31.67 6.80 7.97
CA THR A 645 32.80 6.51 8.85
C THR A 645 33.17 7.78 9.63
N ASP A 646 34.15 7.71 10.53
CA ASP A 646 34.65 8.90 11.22
C ASP A 646 35.42 9.88 10.29
N SER A 647 35.63 9.53 9.02
CA SER A 647 36.35 10.34 8.02
C SER A 647 35.63 10.55 6.67
N GLU A 648 34.67 9.70 6.28
CA GLU A 648 33.79 9.88 5.11
C GLU A 648 32.32 9.92 5.52
N LEU A 649 31.54 10.83 4.89
CA LEU A 649 30.08 10.83 4.96
C LEU A 649 29.49 9.64 4.20
N GLU A 650 28.22 9.33 4.44
CA GLU A 650 27.49 8.36 3.62
C GLU A 650 27.46 8.74 2.14
N HIS A 651 27.46 7.72 1.29
CA HIS A 651 27.40 7.86 -0.16
C HIS A 651 26.19 7.14 -0.75
N PHE A 652 25.51 7.84 -1.66
CA PHE A 652 24.46 7.32 -2.52
C PHE A 652 24.88 7.45 -3.98
N ASP A 653 25.22 6.33 -4.61
CA ASP A 653 25.74 6.28 -5.98
C ASP A 653 24.70 5.67 -6.94
N LEU A 654 23.99 6.52 -7.68
CA LEU A 654 23.04 6.11 -8.72
C LEU A 654 23.80 5.66 -9.97
N ALA A 655 23.77 4.35 -10.24
CA ALA A 655 24.36 3.74 -11.43
C ALA A 655 23.28 3.37 -12.47
N VAL A 656 23.34 4.01 -13.63
CA VAL A 656 22.44 3.78 -14.78
C VAL A 656 23.22 3.07 -15.90
N GLY A 657 22.63 2.03 -16.47
CA GLY A 657 23.20 1.25 -17.57
C GLY A 657 22.95 1.85 -18.96
N PRO A 658 23.55 1.26 -20.01
CA PRO A 658 23.14 1.53 -21.39
C PRO A 658 21.80 0.86 -21.71
N GLU A 659 21.08 1.36 -22.73
CA GLU A 659 19.98 0.60 -23.35
C GLU A 659 20.53 -0.72 -23.95
N ALA A 660 19.90 -1.84 -23.60
CA ALA A 660 20.17 -3.15 -24.17
C ALA A 660 19.04 -3.54 -25.13
N ASN A 661 19.38 -3.83 -26.38
CA ASN A 661 18.47 -4.44 -27.35
C ASN A 661 18.59 -5.96 -27.24
N LEU A 662 17.67 -6.57 -26.50
CA LEU A 662 17.68 -7.99 -26.15
C LEU A 662 17.11 -8.82 -27.31
N THR A 663 17.99 -9.46 -28.07
CA THR A 663 17.66 -10.42 -29.15
C THR A 663 18.54 -11.68 -29.08
N LYS A 664 19.12 -11.89 -27.90
CA LYS A 664 19.94 -13.01 -27.41
C LYS A 664 20.35 -12.68 -25.99
N ASP A 665 20.90 -13.65 -25.25
CA ASP A 665 21.51 -13.40 -23.94
C ASP A 665 22.51 -12.24 -23.97
N ALA A 666 22.37 -11.34 -23.01
CA ALA A 666 23.04 -10.05 -22.99
C ALA A 666 23.64 -9.75 -21.61
N THR A 667 24.56 -8.77 -21.55
CA THR A 667 25.11 -8.27 -20.29
C THR A 667 25.18 -6.75 -20.30
N VAL A 668 24.67 -6.12 -19.25
CA VAL A 668 24.81 -4.68 -18.98
C VAL A 668 25.62 -4.46 -17.70
N THR A 669 26.34 -3.34 -17.62
CA THR A 669 27.17 -3.00 -16.45
C THR A 669 26.75 -1.64 -15.87
N LEU A 670 26.41 -1.64 -14.60
CA LEU A 670 26.09 -0.49 -13.77
C LEU A 670 27.35 -0.09 -12.98
N ASP A 671 28.08 0.92 -13.45
CA ASP A 671 29.41 1.29 -12.94
C ASP A 671 29.39 2.68 -12.27
N ALA A 672 29.29 2.68 -10.93
CA ALA A 672 29.25 3.89 -10.11
C ALA A 672 30.58 4.68 -10.08
N ARG A 673 31.71 4.09 -10.50
CA ARG A 673 32.99 4.83 -10.64
C ARG A 673 32.91 5.93 -11.69
N ARG A 674 31.90 5.87 -12.58
CA ARG A 674 31.58 6.91 -13.57
C ARG A 674 30.76 8.07 -13.00
N GLY A 675 30.27 7.94 -11.76
CA GLY A 675 29.42 8.92 -11.08
C GLY A 675 29.99 10.33 -11.07
N LYS A 676 29.08 11.32 -11.03
CA LYS A 676 29.40 12.74 -10.86
C LYS A 676 28.61 13.32 -9.69
N PRO A 677 29.20 14.20 -8.86
CA PRO A 677 28.51 14.77 -7.70
C PRO A 677 27.22 15.50 -8.07
N VAL A 678 26.13 15.12 -7.42
CA VAL A 678 24.81 15.76 -7.51
C VAL A 678 24.68 16.73 -6.33
N ASP A 679 24.65 18.03 -6.62
CA ASP A 679 24.78 19.05 -5.57
C ASP A 679 24.18 20.39 -6.01
N LEU A 680 23.42 21.03 -5.13
CA LEU A 680 22.74 22.31 -5.40
C LEU A 680 23.26 23.38 -4.43
N LYS A 681 23.84 24.45 -4.99
CA LYS A 681 24.51 25.53 -4.24
C LYS A 681 24.00 26.90 -4.63
N VAL A 682 24.16 27.87 -3.73
CA VAL A 682 23.90 29.30 -3.99
C VAL A 682 25.21 30.08 -3.88
N LYS A 683 25.53 30.85 -4.93
CA LYS A 683 26.78 31.62 -4.99
C LYS A 683 26.83 32.67 -3.87
N GLY A 684 27.90 32.63 -3.08
CA GLY A 684 28.12 33.52 -1.94
C GLY A 684 27.50 33.05 -0.62
N GLN A 685 26.76 31.93 -0.61
CA GLN A 685 26.09 31.40 0.58
C GLN A 685 26.73 30.10 1.08
N SER A 686 28.04 30.13 1.40
CA SER A 686 28.79 28.98 1.93
C SER A 686 28.44 28.63 3.39
N GLY A 687 27.59 29.43 4.05
CA GLY A 687 27.15 29.22 5.43
C GLY A 687 25.90 28.33 5.59
N LEU A 688 25.33 27.79 4.50
CA LEU A 688 24.10 27.01 4.54
C LEU A 688 24.37 25.50 4.54
N THR A 689 23.49 24.73 5.16
CA THR A 689 23.42 23.27 5.04
C THR A 689 22.21 22.86 4.22
N ALA A 690 22.26 21.69 3.57
CA ALA A 690 21.07 21.07 3.01
C ALA A 690 20.26 20.42 4.14
N ARG A 691 19.04 20.90 4.39
CA ARG A 691 18.11 20.26 5.34
C ARG A 691 17.36 19.10 4.72
N GLU A 692 16.98 19.26 3.47
CA GLU A 692 16.43 18.20 2.63
C GLU A 692 17.26 18.13 1.35
N ARG A 693 17.49 16.92 0.85
CA ARG A 693 18.13 16.67 -0.44
C ARG A 693 17.58 15.39 -1.03
N GLY A 694 17.29 15.41 -2.33
CA GLY A 694 16.90 14.22 -3.05
C GLY A 694 17.33 14.23 -4.51
N ALA A 695 17.35 13.03 -5.10
CA ALA A 695 17.56 12.80 -6.52
C ALA A 695 16.61 11.68 -6.99
N VAL A 696 16.09 11.81 -8.21
CA VAL A 696 15.26 10.78 -8.86
C VAL A 696 15.70 10.57 -10.29
N TYR A 697 15.67 9.32 -10.74
CA TYR A 697 15.82 8.92 -12.13
C TYR A 697 14.68 8.00 -12.52
N THR A 698 14.05 8.25 -13.67
CA THR A 698 12.91 7.45 -14.14
C THR A 698 12.90 7.33 -15.64
N ARG A 699 12.51 6.15 -16.11
CA ARG A 699 12.30 5.83 -17.52
C ARG A 699 10.82 5.71 -17.84
N PHE A 700 10.51 6.18 -19.03
CA PHE A 700 9.21 6.07 -19.67
C PHE A 700 9.39 5.37 -21.00
N ASN A 701 8.48 4.45 -21.34
CA ASN A 701 8.48 3.79 -22.64
C ASN A 701 8.06 4.76 -23.77
N THR A 702 7.96 4.25 -25.00
CA THR A 702 7.46 4.98 -26.17
C THR A 702 6.03 5.52 -26.03
N ALA A 703 5.20 4.94 -25.17
CA ALA A 703 3.85 5.43 -24.85
C ALA A 703 3.82 6.50 -23.74
N GLY A 704 4.96 6.79 -23.10
CA GLY A 704 5.04 7.74 -21.98
C GLY A 704 4.62 7.15 -20.63
N ILE A 705 4.46 5.83 -20.52
CA ILE A 705 4.18 5.13 -19.26
C ILE A 705 5.50 4.96 -18.49
N PRO A 706 5.58 5.28 -17.19
CA PRO A 706 6.77 5.00 -16.40
C PRO A 706 6.98 3.49 -16.25
N THR A 707 8.14 2.98 -16.68
CA THR A 707 8.43 1.53 -16.68
C THR A 707 9.51 1.09 -15.70
N GLY A 708 10.20 2.04 -15.05
CA GLY A 708 11.14 1.78 -13.97
C GLY A 708 11.94 3.01 -13.55
N GLY A 709 12.55 2.95 -12.37
CA GLY A 709 13.33 4.07 -11.84
C GLY A 709 13.83 3.85 -10.41
N ASN A 710 14.62 4.81 -9.94
CA ASN A 710 15.17 4.86 -8.59
C ASN A 710 15.02 6.29 -8.04
N SER A 711 14.63 6.41 -6.77
CA SER A 711 14.65 7.70 -6.05
C SER A 711 15.41 7.57 -4.73
N ILE A 712 15.94 8.72 -4.29
CA ILE A 712 16.79 8.87 -3.11
C ILE A 712 16.37 10.17 -2.41
N SER A 713 16.09 10.10 -1.11
CA SER A 713 15.75 11.27 -0.29
C SER A 713 16.41 11.16 1.08
N THR A 714 17.02 12.26 1.54
CA THR A 714 17.78 12.33 2.79
C THR A 714 17.49 13.65 3.51
N THR A 715 17.47 13.65 4.85
CA THR A 715 17.20 14.85 5.64
C THR A 715 18.16 15.04 6.81
N GLY A 716 18.35 16.30 7.22
CA GLY A 716 19.13 16.70 8.40
C GLY A 716 20.65 16.65 8.20
N ALA A 717 21.22 15.45 8.12
CA ALA A 717 22.67 15.23 8.08
C ALA A 717 23.27 15.47 6.69
N PRO A 718 24.57 15.85 6.58
CA PRO A 718 25.24 15.97 5.29
C PRO A 718 25.51 14.58 4.67
N ARG A 719 25.26 14.46 3.36
CA ARG A 719 25.32 13.21 2.58
C ARG A 719 25.93 13.47 1.20
N VAL A 720 26.66 12.49 0.65
CA VAL A 720 27.24 12.57 -0.70
C VAL A 720 26.35 11.84 -1.69
N PHE A 721 25.97 12.51 -2.77
CA PHE A 721 25.20 11.94 -3.87
C PHE A 721 26.06 11.94 -5.14
N THR A 722 26.10 10.82 -5.86
CA THR A 722 26.58 10.80 -7.24
C THR A 722 25.59 10.14 -8.19
N ALA A 723 25.62 10.53 -9.46
CA ALA A 723 24.86 9.89 -10.52
C ALA A 723 25.74 9.66 -11.75
N THR A 724 25.64 8.49 -12.36
CA THR A 724 26.34 8.16 -13.61
C THR A 724 25.74 8.95 -14.78
N PRO A 725 26.50 9.80 -15.49
CA PRO A 725 25.97 10.56 -16.62
C PRO A 725 25.54 9.65 -17.78
N VAL A 726 24.33 9.90 -18.27
CA VAL A 726 23.74 9.27 -19.46
C VAL A 726 23.18 10.35 -20.38
N GLY A 727 23.40 10.20 -21.68
CA GLY A 727 22.92 11.14 -22.69
C GLY A 727 21.43 10.95 -23.01
N LYS A 728 21.02 11.47 -24.17
CA LYS A 728 19.66 11.25 -24.69
C LYS A 728 19.40 9.74 -24.87
N PRO A 729 18.33 9.17 -24.29
CA PRO A 729 17.93 7.79 -24.57
C PRO A 729 17.59 7.64 -26.06
N ALA A 730 17.86 6.45 -26.60
CA ALA A 730 17.51 6.10 -27.97
C ALA A 730 16.04 5.63 -28.06
N THR A 731 15.46 5.17 -26.96
CA THR A 731 14.11 4.62 -26.88
C THR A 731 13.35 5.18 -25.67
N GLY A 732 12.07 5.53 -25.87
CA GLY A 732 11.25 6.15 -24.83
C GLY A 732 11.75 7.54 -24.42
N THR A 733 11.52 7.91 -23.16
CA THR A 733 12.09 9.14 -22.55
C THR A 733 12.62 8.86 -21.14
N SER A 734 13.25 9.87 -20.54
CA SER A 734 13.64 9.85 -19.11
C SER A 734 13.49 11.21 -18.46
N GLU A 735 13.43 11.24 -17.13
CA GLU A 735 13.70 12.44 -16.34
C GLU A 735 14.70 12.09 -15.23
N PHE A 736 15.76 12.87 -15.12
CA PHE A 736 16.58 12.96 -13.91
C PHE A 736 16.23 14.28 -13.23
N ALA A 737 15.98 14.28 -11.93
CA ALA A 737 15.77 15.53 -11.19
C ALA A 737 16.46 15.49 -9.84
N THR A 738 16.80 16.67 -9.31
CA THR A 738 17.30 16.83 -7.95
C THR A 738 16.73 18.08 -7.31
N ALA A 739 16.51 18.03 -6.00
CA ALA A 739 16.08 19.16 -5.21
C ALA A 739 16.84 19.23 -3.88
N SER A 740 16.92 20.42 -3.31
CA SER A 740 17.47 20.63 -1.97
C SER A 740 16.93 21.92 -1.35
N ARG A 741 16.54 21.83 -0.08
CA ARG A 741 16.21 22.96 0.80
C ARG A 741 17.45 23.31 1.60
N LEU A 742 17.99 24.51 1.40
CA LEU A 742 19.18 25.01 2.10
C LEU A 742 18.79 26.00 3.21
N GLU A 743 19.26 25.77 4.43
CA GLU A 743 18.98 26.60 5.61
C GLU A 743 20.24 27.04 6.35
N VAL A 744 20.10 28.05 7.22
CA VAL A 744 21.14 28.37 8.22
C VAL A 744 21.16 27.23 9.23
N PRO A 745 22.30 26.55 9.49
CA PRO A 745 22.35 25.45 10.44
C PRO A 745 21.82 25.87 11.82
N PRO A 746 20.91 25.10 12.44
CA PRO A 746 20.25 25.50 13.68
C PRO A 746 21.20 25.56 14.88
N TYR A 747 22.36 24.89 14.79
CA TYR A 747 23.43 24.94 15.77
C TYR A 747 24.81 25.00 15.11
N ARG A 748 25.75 25.66 15.78
CA ARG A 748 27.21 25.54 15.55
C ARG A 748 27.92 25.60 16.90
N ILE A 749 28.98 24.83 17.08
CA ILE A 749 29.92 25.00 18.20
C ILE A 749 31.26 25.52 17.65
N THR A 750 31.85 26.52 18.32
CA THR A 750 33.23 26.95 18.06
C THR A 750 34.08 26.86 19.33
N ALA A 751 35.36 26.52 19.15
CA ALA A 751 36.36 26.49 20.21
C ALA A 751 37.65 27.16 19.70
N GLY A 752 37.93 28.37 20.17
CA GLY A 752 39.02 29.19 19.65
C GLY A 752 38.81 29.57 18.17
N LYS A 753 39.48 28.86 17.25
CA LYS A 753 39.34 29.03 15.79
C LYS A 753 38.63 27.88 15.11
N ASP A 754 38.48 26.74 15.79
CA ASP A 754 37.86 25.54 15.24
C ASP A 754 36.33 25.68 15.30
N GLN A 755 35.66 25.20 14.24
CA GLN A 755 34.21 25.04 14.21
C GLN A 755 33.88 23.56 14.06
N TYR A 756 32.90 23.11 14.84
CA TYR A 756 32.43 21.75 14.90
C TYR A 756 31.01 21.67 14.32
N ALA A 757 30.74 20.60 13.56
CA ALA A 757 29.41 20.29 13.08
C ALA A 757 28.59 19.68 14.23
N VAL A 758 27.40 20.23 14.45
CA VAL A 758 26.43 19.73 15.41
C VAL A 758 25.06 19.76 14.76
N LEU A 759 24.31 18.67 14.95
CA LEU A 759 22.98 18.51 14.40
C LEU A 759 21.94 18.71 15.51
N ASP A 760 20.76 19.13 15.09
CA ASP A 760 19.60 19.30 15.95
C ASP A 760 18.78 18.01 16.10
N TYR A 761 17.87 18.03 17.09
CA TYR A 761 16.75 17.09 17.16
C TYR A 761 15.49 17.75 16.60
N TYR A 762 14.72 17.03 15.78
CA TYR A 762 13.58 17.60 15.03
C TYR A 762 12.51 18.27 15.90
N PHE A 763 12.29 17.80 17.14
CA PHE A 763 11.39 18.44 18.13
C PHE A 763 12.09 18.84 19.43
N GLY A 764 13.43 18.91 19.44
CA GLY A 764 14.20 19.28 20.63
C GLY A 764 14.14 20.79 20.92
N PRO A 765 14.25 21.23 22.19
CA PRO A 765 14.26 22.64 22.54
C PRO A 765 15.37 23.41 21.83
N ARG A 766 15.08 24.66 21.46
CA ARG A 766 16.01 25.52 20.71
C ARG A 766 16.11 26.91 21.34
N PHE A 767 17.20 27.59 21.02
CA PHE A 767 17.41 29.00 21.35
C PHE A 767 17.99 29.73 20.15
N THR A 768 17.88 31.06 20.16
CA THR A 768 18.55 31.94 19.20
C THR A 768 19.54 32.83 19.95
N GLY A 769 20.78 32.92 19.47
CA GLY A 769 21.86 33.69 20.09
C GLY A 769 23.08 32.85 20.44
N GLU A 770 23.92 33.34 21.37
CA GLU A 770 25.18 32.70 21.77
C GLU A 770 25.15 32.25 23.25
N LYS A 771 25.77 31.11 23.54
CA LYS A 771 26.04 30.60 24.89
C LYS A 771 27.50 30.18 24.99
N ASP A 772 28.27 30.85 25.84
CA ASP A 772 29.65 30.47 26.18
C ASP A 772 29.64 29.53 27.40
N LEU A 773 29.95 28.25 27.20
CA LEU A 773 29.87 27.20 28.22
C LEU A 773 31.19 26.43 28.34
N GLN A 774 31.55 26.01 29.55
CA GLN A 774 32.54 24.93 29.71
C GLN A 774 31.91 23.59 29.30
N VAL A 775 32.74 22.61 28.95
CA VAL A 775 32.32 21.23 28.61
C VAL A 775 32.50 20.33 29.83
N SER A 776 31.57 19.41 30.10
CA SER A 776 31.74 18.33 31.08
C SER A 776 31.06 17.04 30.63
N GLU A 777 31.75 15.90 30.80
CA GLU A 777 31.13 14.56 30.78
C GLU A 777 30.60 14.13 32.15
N ASP A 778 31.05 14.76 33.24
CA ASP A 778 30.59 14.46 34.60
C ASP A 778 29.35 15.30 34.94
N LEU A 779 28.24 14.61 35.21
CA LEU A 779 26.98 15.21 35.65
C LEU A 779 27.06 15.83 37.05
N GLN A 780 28.04 15.47 37.89
CA GLN A 780 28.24 16.10 39.20
C GLN A 780 28.83 17.52 39.08
N ASP A 781 29.59 17.79 38.01
CA ASP A 781 30.23 19.08 37.71
C ASP A 781 29.54 19.84 36.54
N VAL A 782 28.38 19.38 36.07
CA VAL A 782 27.72 19.92 34.87
C VAL A 782 26.97 21.25 35.08
N ARG A 783 26.88 21.76 36.32
CA ARG A 783 26.07 22.93 36.68
C ARG A 783 26.52 24.19 35.93
N GLY A 784 25.66 24.69 35.04
CA GLY A 784 25.95 25.83 34.16
C GLY A 784 26.85 25.50 32.95
N LYS A 785 27.12 24.22 32.66
CA LYS A 785 28.01 23.75 31.59
C LYS A 785 27.23 23.11 30.43
N LEU A 786 27.94 22.80 29.35
CA LEU A 786 27.50 21.89 28.30
C LEU A 786 27.71 20.45 28.79
N ALA A 787 26.62 19.69 28.94
CA ALA A 787 26.68 18.26 29.19
C ALA A 787 27.08 17.52 27.92
N VAL A 788 28.21 16.80 27.93
CA VAL A 788 28.54 15.80 26.91
C VAL A 788 28.06 14.45 27.40
N ILE A 789 27.16 13.84 26.65
CA ILE A 789 26.40 12.67 27.09
C ILE A 789 26.63 11.53 26.10
N LYS A 790 27.05 10.37 26.62
CA LYS A 790 27.12 9.11 25.88
C LYS A 790 25.71 8.52 25.76
N PHE A 791 25.37 8.08 24.56
CA PHE A 791 24.09 7.46 24.21
C PHE A 791 24.34 6.06 23.64
N LYS A 792 23.46 5.12 23.96
CA LYS A 792 23.28 3.84 23.26
C LYS A 792 21.88 3.77 22.65
N ASP A 793 21.69 2.92 21.65
CA ASP A 793 20.40 2.74 20.95
C ASP A 793 19.24 2.16 21.81
N GLU A 794 19.50 1.88 23.09
CA GLU A 794 18.51 1.48 24.12
C GLU A 794 18.10 2.66 25.04
N ASP A 795 18.84 3.77 25.01
CA ASP A 795 18.60 4.95 25.85
C ASP A 795 17.49 5.86 25.31
N TRP A 796 16.93 6.69 26.19
CA TRP A 796 15.89 7.65 25.84
C TRP A 796 16.42 9.09 25.90
N ASN A 797 16.74 9.66 24.73
CA ASN A 797 17.36 10.99 24.57
C ASN A 797 16.77 12.07 25.50
N GLY A 798 15.44 12.16 25.59
CA GLY A 798 14.77 13.15 26.45
C GLY A 798 15.02 12.95 27.95
N LYS A 799 15.08 11.69 28.43
CA LYS A 799 15.40 11.37 29.84
C LYS A 799 16.87 11.68 30.15
N LEU A 800 17.79 11.41 29.22
CA LEU A 800 19.21 11.76 29.37
C LEU A 800 19.41 13.28 29.49
N VAL A 801 18.79 14.07 28.62
CA VAL A 801 18.87 15.55 28.70
C VAL A 801 18.13 16.09 29.92
N LYS A 802 17.01 15.48 30.34
CA LYS A 802 16.30 15.86 31.57
C LYS A 802 17.16 15.62 32.81
N ALA A 803 17.85 14.48 32.90
CA ALA A 803 18.79 14.20 33.99
C ALA A 803 19.93 15.23 34.04
N ALA A 804 20.50 15.60 32.88
CA ALA A 804 21.51 16.67 32.80
C ALA A 804 20.96 18.04 33.20
N GLN A 805 19.74 18.38 32.78
CA GLN A 805 19.04 19.60 33.17
C GLN A 805 18.80 19.67 34.68
N ASP A 806 18.32 18.58 35.29
CA ASP A 806 18.01 18.52 36.72
C ASP A 806 19.29 18.55 37.58
N ALA A 807 20.42 18.06 37.07
CA ALA A 807 21.76 18.28 37.62
C ALA A 807 22.24 19.75 37.49
N GLY A 808 21.68 20.49 36.52
CA GLY A 808 21.88 21.93 36.33
C GLY A 808 22.58 22.34 35.02
N ALA A 809 22.65 21.47 34.01
CA ALA A 809 23.27 21.77 32.71
C ALA A 809 22.58 22.94 31.99
N ALA A 810 23.35 23.71 31.20
CA ALA A 810 22.86 24.85 30.43
C ALA A 810 22.54 24.53 28.96
N ALA A 811 23.01 23.39 28.47
CA ALA A 811 22.73 22.73 27.20
C ALA A 811 23.26 21.28 27.25
N ALA A 812 22.88 20.43 26.29
CA ALA A 812 23.37 19.06 26.15
C ALA A 812 23.83 18.74 24.71
N LEU A 813 24.87 17.91 24.59
CA LEU A 813 25.42 17.38 23.34
C LEU A 813 25.58 15.86 23.47
N LEU A 814 24.84 15.11 22.65
CA LEU A 814 24.81 13.64 22.69
C LEU A 814 25.66 13.05 21.56
N TYR A 815 26.28 11.91 21.85
CA TYR A 815 26.97 11.08 20.87
C TYR A 815 26.91 9.61 21.24
N ASN A 816 27.00 8.74 20.24
CA ASN A 816 27.18 7.30 20.43
C ASN A 816 28.66 6.96 20.23
N PRO A 817 29.33 6.28 21.18
CA PRO A 817 30.74 5.95 21.07
C PRO A 817 31.02 4.80 20.09
N ASP A 818 30.04 3.92 19.88
CA ASP A 818 30.22 2.64 19.18
C ASP A 818 29.98 2.77 17.67
N VAL A 819 29.06 3.65 17.27
CA VAL A 819 28.76 3.97 15.85
C VAL A 819 29.70 5.07 15.30
N ALA A 820 30.11 4.93 14.04
CA ALA A 820 30.98 5.89 13.35
C ALA A 820 30.20 7.05 12.71
N GLY A 821 30.83 8.22 12.60
CA GLY A 821 30.24 9.40 11.95
C GLY A 821 29.02 9.98 12.69
N ASP A 822 28.24 10.84 12.01
CA ASP A 822 27.10 11.57 12.61
C ASP A 822 25.79 10.74 12.67
N ASN A 823 25.87 9.44 12.37
CA ASN A 823 24.72 8.53 12.29
C ASN A 823 24.25 8.04 13.67
N GLY A 824 25.17 7.90 14.64
CA GLY A 824 24.95 7.10 15.85
C GLY A 824 23.90 7.58 16.86
N VAL A 825 23.27 8.73 16.64
CA VAL A 825 22.23 9.26 17.54
C VAL A 825 21.01 9.63 16.73
N ASN A 826 19.87 9.02 17.05
CA ASN A 826 18.61 9.23 16.35
C ASN A 826 18.21 10.72 16.29
N ALA A 827 17.69 11.19 15.16
CA ALA A 827 17.38 12.60 14.95
C ALA A 827 16.07 13.06 15.62
N TYR A 828 15.22 12.14 16.09
CA TYR A 828 14.00 12.48 16.80
C TYR A 828 14.26 12.83 18.27
N TRP A 829 13.56 13.87 18.72
CA TRP A 829 13.40 14.15 20.14
C TRP A 829 12.33 13.22 20.72
N ALA A 830 12.48 12.88 22.00
CA ALA A 830 11.54 12.02 22.71
C ALA A 830 10.18 12.72 22.93
N THR A 831 9.25 12.55 21.99
CA THR A 831 7.83 12.89 22.16
C THR A 831 7.07 11.72 22.79
N GLY A 832 6.15 12.02 23.72
CA GLY A 832 5.15 11.05 24.22
C GLY A 832 5.06 10.89 25.74
N GLU A 833 6.18 10.72 26.45
CA GLU A 833 6.15 10.35 27.88
C GLU A 833 7.19 11.06 28.76
N GLY A 834 6.71 11.68 29.84
CA GLY A 834 7.52 12.30 30.91
C GLY A 834 7.64 13.83 30.83
N GLU A 835 8.25 14.44 31.86
CA GLU A 835 8.62 15.86 31.81
C GLU A 835 9.68 16.10 30.73
N ALA A 836 9.32 16.78 29.65
CA ALA A 836 10.26 17.17 28.61
C ALA A 836 11.34 18.11 29.16
N ALA A 837 12.60 17.88 28.80
CA ALA A 837 13.66 18.85 29.02
C ALA A 837 13.43 20.11 28.18
N THR A 838 13.84 21.27 28.70
CA THR A 838 13.69 22.60 28.10
C THR A 838 15.02 23.25 27.73
N ILE A 839 16.15 22.69 28.18
CA ILE A 839 17.48 23.14 27.75
C ILE A 839 17.79 22.73 26.29
N PRO A 840 18.60 23.51 25.55
CA PRO A 840 18.98 23.17 24.18
C PRO A 840 19.73 21.84 24.09
N ALA A 841 19.35 21.00 23.13
CA ALA A 841 19.96 19.71 22.88
C ALA A 841 20.48 19.58 21.44
N MET A 842 21.66 18.99 21.30
CA MET A 842 22.38 18.76 20.04
C MET A 842 22.89 17.32 19.98
N ARG A 843 23.19 16.82 18.78
CA ARG A 843 23.85 15.52 18.54
C ARG A 843 25.04 15.67 17.59
N THR A 844 26.05 14.80 17.70
CA THR A 844 27.24 14.80 16.82
C THR A 844 28.00 13.46 16.85
N SER A 845 28.95 13.30 15.94
CA SER A 845 29.91 12.19 15.84
C SER A 845 30.84 12.06 17.06
N ARG A 846 31.26 10.82 17.34
CA ARG A 846 32.26 10.50 18.38
C ARG A 846 33.60 11.22 18.19
N GLU A 847 34.05 11.37 16.94
CA GLU A 847 35.29 12.12 16.62
C GLU A 847 35.14 13.62 16.91
N THR A 848 33.95 14.19 16.67
CA THR A 848 33.66 15.58 17.04
C THR A 848 33.71 15.77 18.56
N VAL A 849 33.14 14.84 19.34
CA VAL A 849 33.24 14.88 20.80
C VAL A 849 34.67 14.70 21.28
N ARG A 850 35.44 13.75 20.72
CA ARG A 850 36.86 13.54 21.06
C ARG A 850 37.65 14.84 20.91
N ARG A 851 37.50 15.54 19.78
CA ARG A 851 38.16 16.83 19.50
C ARG A 851 37.63 18.02 20.29
N LEU A 852 36.41 17.95 20.83
CA LEU A 852 35.86 18.96 21.75
C LEU A 852 36.42 18.78 23.17
N LEU A 853 36.58 17.54 23.63
CA LEU A 853 37.14 17.22 24.96
C LEU A 853 38.65 17.48 25.05
N GLU A 854 39.38 17.40 23.92
CA GLU A 854 40.76 17.87 23.82
C GLU A 854 40.91 19.39 24.01
N HIS A 855 39.83 20.17 23.82
CA HIS A 855 39.84 21.62 24.01
C HIS A 855 39.59 22.01 25.47
N GLN A 856 40.67 22.17 26.25
CA GLN A 856 40.61 22.65 27.63
C GLN A 856 40.25 24.15 27.70
N GLY A 857 38.96 24.47 27.53
CA GLY A 857 38.47 25.84 27.50
C GLY A 857 36.94 25.96 27.45
N THR A 858 36.46 27.19 27.26
CA THR A 858 35.06 27.51 27.04
C THR A 858 34.72 27.37 25.56
N VAL A 859 33.68 26.60 25.23
CA VAL A 859 33.14 26.50 23.87
C VAL A 859 31.96 27.45 23.69
N ARG A 860 31.83 28.03 22.50
CA ARG A 860 30.72 28.91 22.13
C ARG A 860 29.70 28.13 21.32
N ILE A 861 28.46 28.08 21.81
CA ILE A 861 27.32 27.48 21.12
C ILE A 861 26.49 28.60 20.50
N ILE A 862 26.38 28.60 19.17
CA ILE A 862 25.57 29.53 18.40
C ILE A 862 24.29 28.81 18.00
N GLY A 863 23.14 29.25 18.51
CA GLY A 863 21.82 28.70 18.22
C GLY A 863 21.01 29.59 17.28
N GLN A 864 20.20 28.96 16.42
CA GLN A 864 19.25 29.60 15.52
C GLN A 864 17.94 28.78 15.52
N ALA A 865 17.02 29.10 16.44
CA ALA A 865 15.81 28.30 16.67
C ALA A 865 14.87 28.23 15.45
N ALA A 866 14.77 29.32 14.70
CA ALA A 866 14.06 29.41 13.43
C ALA A 866 14.99 30.05 12.40
N THR A 867 15.20 29.44 11.23
CA THR A 867 16.07 30.03 10.20
C THR A 867 15.44 31.32 9.65
N PRO A 868 16.19 32.44 9.56
CA PRO A 868 15.66 33.72 9.09
C PRO A 868 15.39 33.72 7.57
N TYR A 869 16.02 32.82 6.83
CA TYR A 869 15.79 32.59 5.41
C TYR A 869 16.06 31.14 5.00
N VAL A 870 15.49 30.72 3.88
CA VAL A 870 15.79 29.42 3.22
C VAL A 870 16.01 29.65 1.73
N TYR A 871 16.78 28.78 1.09
CA TYR A 871 16.85 28.67 -0.36
C TYR A 871 16.31 27.31 -0.79
N ASP A 872 15.21 27.31 -1.54
CA ASP A 872 14.57 26.10 -2.06
C ASP A 872 14.91 25.97 -3.55
N LEU A 873 15.62 24.89 -3.91
CA LEU A 873 16.08 24.62 -5.28
C LEU A 873 15.53 23.29 -5.78
N ALA A 874 15.02 23.25 -7.01
CA ALA A 874 14.65 22.04 -7.71
C ALA A 874 14.94 22.18 -9.21
N ILE A 875 15.59 21.17 -9.80
CA ILE A 875 16.04 21.17 -11.20
C ILE A 875 15.74 19.81 -11.83
N PRO A 876 14.86 19.76 -12.86
CA PRO A 876 14.68 18.60 -13.70
C PRO A 876 15.54 18.70 -14.97
N TRP A 877 16.03 17.56 -15.42
CA TRP A 877 16.68 17.35 -16.72
C TRP A 877 15.94 16.22 -17.45
N ARG A 878 15.14 16.59 -18.44
CA ARG A 878 14.52 15.61 -19.33
C ARG A 878 15.58 14.97 -20.22
N ASN A 879 15.46 13.66 -20.43
CA ASN A 879 16.23 12.88 -21.38
C ASN A 879 17.75 12.89 -21.15
N GLN A 880 18.24 13.03 -19.92
CA GLN A 880 19.66 12.88 -19.57
C GLN A 880 19.90 12.82 -18.06
N VAL A 881 20.99 12.20 -17.63
CA VAL A 881 21.70 12.61 -16.40
C VAL A 881 22.88 13.48 -16.87
N PRO A 882 22.94 14.77 -16.52
CA PRO A 882 23.91 15.69 -17.12
C PRO A 882 25.36 15.33 -16.77
N ALA A 883 26.30 15.64 -17.68
CA ALA A 883 27.73 15.40 -17.49
C ALA A 883 28.35 16.10 -16.27
N ASN A 884 27.65 17.11 -15.73
CA ASN A 884 27.88 17.66 -14.40
C ASN A 884 26.51 18.00 -13.76
N PRO A 885 26.03 17.22 -12.77
CA PRO A 885 24.80 17.51 -12.03
C PRO A 885 24.99 18.47 -10.84
N THR A 886 26.20 18.97 -10.59
CA THR A 886 26.43 20.05 -9.61
C THR A 886 26.07 21.42 -10.21
N VAL A 887 25.11 22.13 -9.60
CA VAL A 887 24.65 23.45 -10.02
C VAL A 887 24.90 24.51 -8.94
N THR A 888 25.44 25.67 -9.33
CA THR A 888 25.59 26.84 -8.46
C THR A 888 24.72 27.99 -8.95
N ALA A 889 23.54 28.12 -8.38
CA ALA A 889 22.58 29.17 -8.70
C ALA A 889 23.09 30.56 -8.27
N GLN A 890 22.79 31.57 -9.08
CA GLN A 890 23.06 32.98 -8.78
C GLN A 890 21.88 33.59 -7.99
N PRO A 891 22.10 34.50 -7.02
CA PRO A 891 21.02 35.09 -6.23
C PRO A 891 19.89 35.77 -7.03
N ASN A 892 20.15 36.25 -8.24
CA ASN A 892 19.13 36.85 -9.12
C ASN A 892 18.26 35.83 -9.87
N GLN A 893 18.54 34.52 -9.77
CA GLN A 893 17.69 33.46 -10.33
C GLN A 893 16.53 33.06 -9.41
N PHE A 894 16.47 33.61 -8.20
CA PHE A 894 15.45 33.29 -7.20
C PHE A 894 14.27 34.25 -7.27
N ALA A 895 13.07 33.73 -7.00
CA ALA A 895 11.97 34.53 -6.47
C ALA A 895 12.18 34.76 -4.96
N ARG A 896 11.69 35.89 -4.45
CA ARG A 896 11.60 36.19 -3.02
C ARG A 896 10.15 36.08 -2.54
N VAL A 897 9.95 35.36 -1.45
CA VAL A 897 8.69 35.31 -0.71
C VAL A 897 8.96 35.81 0.71
N ASP A 898 8.35 36.94 1.08
CA ASP A 898 8.35 37.42 2.46
C ASP A 898 7.21 36.73 3.23
N GLU A 899 7.56 35.79 4.10
CA GLU A 899 6.60 34.94 4.80
C GLU A 899 6.33 35.48 6.21
N VAL A 900 5.04 35.50 6.56
CA VAL A 900 4.54 35.74 7.91
C VAL A 900 3.76 34.50 8.33
N PHE A 901 4.21 33.86 9.40
CA PHE A 901 3.57 32.70 10.00
C PHE A 901 2.69 33.18 11.16
N GLY A 902 1.38 33.21 10.92
CA GLY A 902 0.37 33.58 11.90
C GLY A 902 0.04 32.46 12.88
N SER A 903 -0.73 32.82 13.90
CA SER A 903 -1.17 31.97 15.02
C SER A 903 -2.30 32.70 15.76
N HIS A 904 -3.05 32.03 16.64
CA HIS A 904 -3.95 32.73 17.58
C HIS A 904 -3.43 32.70 19.04
N ALA A 905 -2.25 32.11 19.28
CA ALA A 905 -1.57 32.06 20.58
C ALA A 905 -0.05 32.22 20.40
N GLU A 906 0.64 32.79 21.39
CA GLU A 906 2.09 32.99 21.36
C GLU A 906 2.86 31.70 21.66
N SER A 907 4.04 31.56 21.05
CA SER A 907 4.94 30.39 21.15
C SER A 907 4.41 29.06 20.59
N MET A 908 3.26 29.03 19.90
CA MET A 908 2.69 27.82 19.32
C MET A 908 3.70 27.12 18.38
N PRO A 909 4.01 25.83 18.58
CA PRO A 909 4.98 25.11 17.76
C PRO A 909 4.41 24.84 16.37
N THR A 910 5.11 25.30 15.34
CA THR A 910 4.67 25.22 13.94
C THR A 910 5.82 24.73 13.06
N SER A 911 5.55 23.76 12.19
CA SER A 911 6.46 23.34 11.12
C SER A 911 6.01 23.90 9.77
N GLU A 912 6.94 24.13 8.84
CA GLU A 912 6.62 24.38 7.42
C GLU A 912 7.48 23.51 6.51
N THR A 913 6.81 22.80 5.62
CA THR A 913 7.42 21.92 4.62
C THR A 913 7.05 22.46 3.24
N ARG A 914 7.99 22.41 2.29
CA ARG A 914 7.78 22.87 0.92
C ARG A 914 8.00 21.74 -0.06
N TYR A 915 7.07 21.60 -0.99
CA TYR A 915 7.05 20.56 -2.00
C TYR A 915 7.45 21.12 -3.36
N ALA A 916 8.24 20.36 -4.11
CA ALA A 916 8.66 20.69 -5.47
C ALA A 916 8.24 19.58 -6.43
N THR A 917 7.18 19.82 -7.20
CA THR A 917 6.66 18.85 -8.17
C THR A 917 7.31 19.03 -9.53
N THR A 918 7.94 17.96 -10.05
CA THR A 918 8.62 17.93 -11.35
C THR A 918 7.65 17.76 -12.52
N PRO A 919 8.10 17.92 -13.78
CA PRO A 919 7.27 17.65 -14.95
C PRO A 919 6.86 16.19 -15.10
N ALA A 920 7.70 15.24 -14.69
CA ALA A 920 7.35 13.82 -14.63
C ALA A 920 6.37 13.47 -13.48
N GLY A 921 6.03 14.45 -12.62
CA GLY A 921 5.06 14.28 -11.54
C GLY A 921 5.64 13.83 -10.20
N PHE A 922 6.97 13.64 -10.09
CA PHE A 922 7.64 13.39 -8.81
C PHE A 922 7.56 14.60 -7.90
N ILE A 923 7.55 14.36 -6.60
CA ILE A 923 7.48 15.41 -5.57
C ILE A 923 8.70 15.27 -4.67
N PHE A 924 9.48 16.34 -4.52
CA PHE A 924 10.51 16.46 -3.49
C PHE A 924 9.99 17.26 -2.29
N GLY A 925 10.60 17.07 -1.12
CA GLY A 925 10.17 17.61 0.17
C GLY A 925 9.39 16.57 0.96
N GLY A 926 8.50 17.01 1.84
CA GLY A 926 7.55 16.14 2.56
C GLY A 926 7.95 15.73 3.98
N TRP A 927 9.17 16.03 4.43
CA TRP A 927 9.54 15.82 5.82
C TRP A 927 9.00 16.94 6.71
N LEU A 928 8.62 16.62 7.96
CA LEU A 928 8.31 17.66 8.95
C LEU A 928 9.59 18.43 9.31
N ALA A 929 9.75 19.62 8.73
CA ALA A 929 10.79 20.55 9.14
C ALA A 929 10.65 20.87 10.65
N PRO A 930 11.74 21.13 11.39
CA PRO A 930 11.65 21.35 12.82
C PRO A 930 10.66 22.44 13.23
N ALA A 931 9.96 22.21 14.34
CA ALA A 931 9.00 23.15 14.87
C ALA A 931 9.69 24.45 15.30
N PHE A 932 9.16 25.58 14.82
CA PHE A 932 9.50 26.93 15.28
C PHE A 932 8.32 27.56 16.00
N SER A 933 8.60 28.39 17.00
CA SER A 933 7.58 29.16 17.71
C SER A 933 6.94 30.20 16.79
N THR A 934 5.62 30.14 16.65
CA THR A 934 4.80 31.18 16.02
C THR A 934 4.31 32.20 17.05
N PRO A 935 4.05 33.47 16.66
CA PRO A 935 4.18 34.02 15.31
C PRO A 935 5.63 34.25 14.85
N ALA A 936 5.91 33.95 13.57
CA ALA A 936 7.26 34.04 13.00
C ALA A 936 7.31 34.80 11.66
N ARG A 937 8.52 35.13 11.21
CA ARG A 937 8.80 35.75 9.90
C ARG A 937 10.04 35.12 9.27
N ARG A 938 10.01 34.90 7.96
CA ARG A 938 11.11 34.28 7.19
C ARG A 938 11.17 34.86 5.78
N THR A 939 12.35 34.90 5.18
CA THR A 939 12.50 35.19 3.74
C THR A 939 12.79 33.90 2.98
N SER A 940 11.83 33.41 2.21
CA SER A 940 12.04 32.24 1.34
C SER A 940 12.57 32.69 -0.03
N TYR A 941 13.65 32.07 -0.48
CA TYR A 941 14.21 32.25 -1.82
C TYR A 941 13.98 30.98 -2.64
N ILE A 942 13.07 31.03 -3.61
CA ILE A 942 12.65 29.86 -4.40
C ILE A 942 13.27 29.95 -5.80
N LEU A 943 13.97 28.90 -6.26
CA LEU A 943 14.64 28.92 -7.55
C LEU A 943 13.62 29.09 -8.69
N GLY A 944 13.77 30.14 -9.49
CA GLY A 944 12.87 30.47 -10.58
C GLY A 944 12.98 29.45 -11.71
N ASN A 945 11.98 28.58 -11.84
CA ASN A 945 11.93 27.49 -12.80
C ASN A 945 10.47 27.27 -13.22
N ASP A 946 10.18 27.40 -14.52
CA ASP A 946 8.82 27.24 -15.07
C ASP A 946 8.39 25.78 -15.21
N GLN A 947 9.32 24.84 -15.04
CA GLN A 947 9.08 23.39 -15.06
C GLN A 947 8.78 22.80 -13.67
N ILE A 948 9.00 23.54 -12.59
CA ILE A 948 8.70 23.11 -11.22
C ILE A 948 7.48 23.86 -10.69
N ARG A 949 6.52 23.11 -10.15
CA ARG A 949 5.42 23.66 -9.36
C ARG A 949 5.72 23.50 -7.88
N TRP A 950 5.40 24.51 -7.10
CA TRP A 950 5.73 24.61 -5.69
C TRP A 950 4.47 24.79 -4.85
N SER A 951 4.35 24.05 -3.76
CA SER A 951 3.35 24.25 -2.69
C SER A 951 4.05 24.17 -1.33
N SER A 952 3.42 24.70 -0.28
CA SER A 952 3.89 24.55 1.11
C SER A 952 2.76 24.04 1.98
N THR A 953 3.10 23.30 3.04
CA THR A 953 2.16 22.90 4.09
C THR A 953 2.73 23.28 5.45
N LEU A 954 1.89 23.88 6.28
CA LEU A 954 2.17 24.16 7.68
C LEU A 954 1.51 23.08 8.53
N ALA A 955 2.22 22.62 9.55
CA ALA A 955 1.67 21.80 10.62
C ALA A 955 1.70 22.63 11.91
N LEU A 956 0.53 23.13 12.31
CA LEU A 956 0.31 23.93 13.52
C LEU A 956 0.16 23.02 14.74
N ASN A 957 0.58 23.50 15.90
CA ASN A 957 0.58 22.76 17.17
C ASN A 957 1.37 21.43 17.10
N ASN A 958 2.49 21.44 16.36
CA ASN A 958 3.29 20.23 16.13
C ASN A 958 3.95 19.73 17.44
N GLY A 959 3.60 18.52 17.85
CA GLY A 959 4.00 17.90 19.12
C GLY A 959 2.95 17.99 20.25
N GLY A 960 1.79 18.62 20.01
CA GLY A 960 0.64 18.60 20.93
C GLY A 960 -0.45 17.59 20.52
N ASP A 961 -1.49 17.46 21.34
CA ASP A 961 -2.55 16.44 21.22
C ASP A 961 -3.37 16.51 19.91
N GLN A 962 -3.39 17.67 19.23
CA GLN A 962 -4.11 17.91 17.99
C GLN A 962 -3.25 18.73 17.03
N LEU A 963 -2.81 18.09 15.94
CA LEU A 963 -2.12 18.72 14.82
C LEU A 963 -3.14 19.37 13.86
N MET A 964 -2.80 20.49 13.24
CA MET A 964 -3.64 21.12 12.20
C MET A 964 -2.84 21.54 10.97
N GLY A 965 -3.29 21.13 9.79
CA GLY A 965 -2.73 21.43 8.48
C GLY A 965 -3.27 22.72 7.84
N VAL A 966 -2.37 23.49 7.23
CA VAL A 966 -2.71 24.53 6.26
C VAL A 966 -1.75 24.45 5.07
N SER A 967 -2.26 24.09 3.91
CA SER A 967 -1.53 23.96 2.64
C SER A 967 -1.72 25.19 1.75
N SER A 968 -0.83 25.39 0.77
CA SER A 968 -1.01 26.37 -0.31
C SER A 968 -1.13 25.73 -1.69
N THR A 969 -1.79 26.42 -2.59
CA THR A 969 -1.97 26.00 -3.99
C THR A 969 -0.63 25.89 -4.73
N GLU A 970 -0.46 24.82 -5.53
CA GLU A 970 0.67 24.65 -6.45
C GLU A 970 0.83 25.88 -7.36
N ARG A 971 2.04 26.43 -7.43
CA ARG A 971 2.35 27.61 -8.26
C ARG A 971 3.77 27.58 -8.82
N VAL A 972 3.97 28.30 -9.92
CA VAL A 972 5.30 28.54 -10.51
C VAL A 972 5.88 29.85 -9.97
N TYR A 973 7.14 29.81 -9.53
CA TYR A 973 7.91 31.00 -9.15
C TYR A 973 8.90 31.39 -10.25
N ARG A 974 9.07 32.69 -10.50
CA ARG A 974 9.94 33.23 -11.55
C ARG A 974 11.13 33.99 -10.97
N ALA A 975 12.28 33.93 -11.63
CA ALA A 975 13.48 34.66 -11.22
C ALA A 975 13.20 36.18 -11.08
N GLY A 976 13.59 36.78 -9.95
CA GLY A 976 13.36 38.19 -9.64
C GLY A 976 11.93 38.55 -9.23
N GLN A 977 11.00 37.60 -9.19
CA GLN A 977 9.65 37.82 -8.65
C GLN A 977 9.72 38.10 -7.14
N HIS A 978 8.94 39.07 -6.65
CA HIS A 978 8.79 39.35 -5.22
C HIS A 978 7.31 39.19 -4.84
N THR A 979 7.05 38.40 -3.81
CA THR A 979 5.70 38.10 -3.26
C THR A 979 5.75 38.08 -1.73
N SER A 980 4.59 38.03 -1.09
CA SER A 980 4.46 37.81 0.35
C SER A 980 3.38 36.77 0.64
N ALA A 981 3.54 36.05 1.76
CA ALA A 981 2.58 35.08 2.27
C ALA A 981 2.20 35.44 3.72
N ARG A 982 0.91 35.37 4.07
CA ARG A 982 0.37 35.69 5.39
C ARG A 982 -0.44 34.50 5.92
N TRP A 983 0.28 33.45 6.28
CA TRP A 983 -0.29 32.20 6.74
C TRP A 983 -1.16 32.40 8.00
N VAL A 984 -2.34 31.79 8.03
CA VAL A 984 -3.26 31.82 9.19
C VAL A 984 -3.69 33.25 9.57
N ALA A 985 -3.73 34.17 8.60
CA ALA A 985 -4.18 35.54 8.82
C ALA A 985 -5.73 35.64 8.90
N PRO A 986 -6.27 36.73 9.48
CA PRO A 986 -7.70 36.97 9.48
C PRO A 986 -8.17 37.64 8.17
N VAL A 987 -9.36 37.33 7.66
CA VAL A 987 -10.37 36.44 8.27
C VAL A 987 -10.25 35.03 7.71
N GLN A 988 -10.50 34.01 8.53
CA GLN A 988 -10.59 32.62 8.08
C GLN A 988 -12.05 32.31 7.73
N ASN A 989 -12.33 31.92 6.49
CA ASN A 989 -13.68 31.65 6.00
C ASN A 989 -13.74 30.43 5.08
N SER A 990 -14.94 29.86 4.91
CA SER A 990 -15.11 28.67 4.06
C SER A 990 -15.08 29.02 2.57
N GLY A 991 -14.62 28.08 1.74
CA GLY A 991 -14.70 28.19 0.29
C GLY A 991 -13.68 27.31 -0.44
N LEU A 992 -13.19 27.78 -1.60
CA LEU A 992 -12.35 27.03 -2.50
C LEU A 992 -11.13 27.85 -2.97
N PRO A 993 -10.00 27.21 -3.34
CA PRO A 993 -8.84 27.88 -3.94
C PRO A 993 -9.18 28.55 -5.29
N VAL A 994 -8.25 29.36 -5.82
CA VAL A 994 -8.41 30.02 -7.14
C VAL A 994 -8.13 29.10 -8.34
N ALA A 995 -7.32 28.07 -8.17
CA ALA A 995 -7.16 26.99 -9.14
C ALA A 995 -8.16 25.87 -8.85
N ALA A 996 -8.62 25.16 -9.89
CA ALA A 996 -9.33 23.90 -9.69
C ALA A 996 -8.34 22.84 -9.18
N THR A 997 -8.75 22.04 -8.18
CA THR A 997 -7.96 20.94 -7.64
C THR A 997 -8.84 19.70 -7.48
N PRO A 998 -8.29 18.47 -7.42
CA PRO A 998 -9.07 17.24 -7.21
C PRO A 998 -9.70 17.11 -5.81
N LEU A 999 -9.55 18.13 -4.96
CA LEU A 999 -9.75 18.09 -3.51
C LEU A 999 -10.44 19.34 -2.97
N ALA A 1000 -10.87 20.24 -3.86
CA ALA A 1000 -11.63 21.42 -3.51
C ALA A 1000 -12.40 21.87 -4.75
N GLY A 1001 -13.70 21.57 -4.75
CA GLY A 1001 -14.61 21.85 -5.85
C GLY A 1001 -15.98 21.26 -5.58
N VAL A 1002 -16.99 21.82 -6.24
CA VAL A 1002 -18.31 21.21 -6.37
C VAL A 1002 -18.55 20.96 -7.84
N GLN A 1003 -18.61 19.70 -8.25
CA GLN A 1003 -18.70 19.31 -9.66
C GLN A 1003 -19.29 17.91 -9.79
N ARG A 1004 -19.84 17.61 -10.97
CA ARG A 1004 -20.22 16.24 -11.31
C ARG A 1004 -19.00 15.40 -11.66
N PHE A 1005 -19.13 14.11 -11.37
CA PHE A 1005 -18.17 13.05 -11.59
C PHE A 1005 -18.95 11.73 -11.52
N ASP A 1006 -18.55 10.72 -12.30
CA ASP A 1006 -19.06 9.34 -12.26
C ASP A 1006 -20.56 9.16 -11.90
N GLY A 1007 -21.45 9.85 -12.63
CA GLY A 1007 -22.91 9.79 -12.45
C GLY A 1007 -23.50 10.53 -11.23
N GLY A 1008 -22.67 11.05 -10.32
CA GLY A 1008 -23.08 11.75 -9.10
C GLY A 1008 -22.58 13.21 -9.01
N LEU A 1009 -22.58 13.73 -7.78
CA LEU A 1009 -22.08 15.06 -7.42
C LEU A 1009 -21.03 14.94 -6.30
N SER A 1010 -19.80 15.35 -6.61
CA SER A 1010 -18.74 15.51 -5.62
C SER A 1010 -18.81 16.92 -5.02
N VAL A 1011 -18.79 17.01 -3.69
CA VAL A 1011 -18.84 18.27 -2.94
C VAL A 1011 -17.69 18.30 -1.94
N VAL A 1012 -16.63 19.07 -2.22
CA VAL A 1012 -15.50 19.25 -1.31
C VAL A 1012 -15.21 20.74 -1.13
N ILE A 1013 -15.45 21.26 0.07
CA ILE A 1013 -15.32 22.70 0.39
C ILE A 1013 -14.42 22.84 1.62
N ASN A 1014 -13.43 23.74 1.57
CA ASN A 1014 -12.56 23.96 2.73
C ASN A 1014 -13.33 24.71 3.83
N PRO A 1015 -13.33 24.24 5.10
CA PRO A 1015 -14.11 24.86 6.17
C PRO A 1015 -13.49 26.19 6.62
N TYR A 1016 -12.16 26.25 6.64
CA TYR A 1016 -11.36 27.44 6.95
C TYR A 1016 -10.20 27.59 5.97
N ARG A 1017 -9.93 28.82 5.55
CA ARG A 1017 -8.76 29.27 4.77
C ARG A 1017 -8.67 30.80 4.84
N HIS A 1018 -7.50 31.39 4.63
CA HIS A 1018 -7.38 32.81 4.32
C HIS A 1018 -7.08 33.04 2.83
N GLY A 1019 -8.04 33.69 2.15
CA GLY A 1019 -7.88 34.11 0.76
C GLY A 1019 -7.79 32.96 -0.26
N PRO A 1020 -7.51 33.28 -1.54
CA PRO A 1020 -7.59 32.34 -2.67
C PRO A 1020 -6.49 31.26 -2.72
N ASP A 1021 -5.49 31.39 -1.85
CA ASP A 1021 -4.18 30.73 -1.97
C ASP A 1021 -3.92 29.66 -0.91
N GLU A 1022 -4.64 29.72 0.22
CA GLU A 1022 -4.61 28.74 1.30
C GLU A 1022 -5.70 27.67 1.15
N MET A 1023 -5.40 26.47 1.63
CA MET A 1023 -6.32 25.35 1.79
C MET A 1023 -6.12 24.77 3.20
N GLY A 1024 -7.15 24.80 4.04
CA GLY A 1024 -7.11 24.18 5.37
C GLY A 1024 -7.52 22.71 5.34
N ASP A 1025 -7.26 21.98 6.42
CA ASP A 1025 -7.75 20.60 6.60
C ASP A 1025 -9.24 20.45 6.27
N ILE A 1026 -9.56 19.39 5.55
CA ILE A 1026 -10.91 18.98 5.13
C ILE A 1026 -11.62 18.28 6.29
N ASP A 1027 -10.93 17.34 6.94
CA ASP A 1027 -11.49 16.52 8.03
C ASP A 1027 -11.08 17.01 9.41
N VAL A 1028 -11.49 18.24 9.74
CA VAL A 1028 -11.58 18.69 11.14
C VAL A 1028 -12.98 18.44 11.69
N GLY A 1029 -13.02 17.65 12.78
CA GLY A 1029 -14.23 17.41 13.56
C GLY A 1029 -14.87 18.71 14.04
N GLY A 1030 -16.21 18.73 14.12
CA GLY A 1030 -16.99 19.95 14.33
C GLY A 1030 -17.48 20.60 13.04
N THR A 1031 -17.29 19.97 11.87
CA THR A 1031 -17.92 20.33 10.59
C THR A 1031 -19.15 19.46 10.33
N VAL A 1032 -20.19 20.04 9.73
CA VAL A 1032 -21.29 19.31 9.07
C VAL A 1032 -21.53 19.94 7.70
N LEU A 1033 -21.60 19.11 6.66
CA LEU A 1033 -21.91 19.49 5.28
C LEU A 1033 -23.19 18.78 4.83
N THR A 1034 -24.12 19.51 4.20
CA THR A 1034 -25.41 18.99 3.74
C THR A 1034 -25.73 19.52 2.34
N VAL A 1035 -26.27 18.65 1.49
CA VAL A 1035 -26.73 18.99 0.13
C VAL A 1035 -28.23 18.76 0.02
N GLU A 1036 -28.95 19.80 -0.36
CA GLU A 1036 -30.35 19.78 -0.77
C GLU A 1036 -30.46 19.89 -2.30
N ARG A 1037 -31.31 19.08 -2.91
CA ARG A 1037 -31.71 19.15 -4.32
C ARG A 1037 -33.23 19.37 -4.39
N ASN A 1038 -33.66 20.44 -5.06
CA ASN A 1038 -35.05 20.89 -5.15
C ASN A 1038 -35.77 21.00 -3.78
N GLY A 1039 -35.03 21.32 -2.71
CA GLY A 1039 -35.56 21.44 -1.34
C GLY A 1039 -35.67 20.12 -0.56
N LEU A 1040 -35.12 19.02 -1.08
CA LEU A 1040 -34.99 17.74 -0.36
C LEU A 1040 -33.50 17.46 -0.08
N VAL A 1041 -33.16 17.07 1.15
CA VAL A 1041 -31.80 16.61 1.48
C VAL A 1041 -31.50 15.33 0.71
N VAL A 1042 -30.36 15.30 0.01
CA VAL A 1042 -29.88 14.13 -0.76
C VAL A 1042 -28.59 13.53 -0.19
N ALA A 1043 -27.80 14.30 0.56
CA ALA A 1043 -26.64 13.83 1.31
C ALA A 1043 -26.35 14.75 2.51
N SER A 1044 -25.80 14.20 3.59
CA SER A 1044 -25.34 14.97 4.74
C SER A 1044 -24.30 14.20 5.55
N GLU A 1045 -23.14 14.81 5.79
CA GLU A 1045 -21.99 14.17 6.45
C GLU A 1045 -21.34 15.06 7.52
N PRO A 1046 -20.73 14.50 8.59
CA PRO A 1046 -19.99 15.24 9.61
C PRO A 1046 -18.55 15.57 9.17
N ALA A 1047 -18.38 15.98 7.91
CA ALA A 1047 -17.11 16.24 7.23
C ALA A 1047 -17.24 17.47 6.32
N SER A 1048 -16.12 17.97 5.76
CA SER A 1048 -16.15 19.06 4.75
C SER A 1048 -16.11 18.56 3.29
N ALA A 1049 -16.20 17.25 3.11
CA ALA A 1049 -16.33 16.53 1.85
C ALA A 1049 -17.53 15.58 1.92
N LEU A 1050 -18.29 15.43 0.82
CA LEU A 1050 -19.26 14.34 0.65
C LEU A 1050 -19.51 14.00 -0.83
N TRP A 1051 -20.17 12.87 -1.05
CA TRP A 1051 -20.74 12.43 -2.32
C TRP A 1051 -22.27 12.46 -2.27
N ALA A 1052 -22.92 12.76 -3.39
CA ALA A 1052 -24.37 12.65 -3.51
C ALA A 1052 -24.76 12.04 -4.87
N ASP A 1053 -25.52 10.94 -4.83
CA ASP A 1053 -26.06 10.29 -6.04
C ASP A 1053 -27.24 11.10 -6.59
N VAL A 1054 -26.99 11.93 -7.61
CA VAL A 1054 -27.99 12.82 -8.19
C VAL A 1054 -27.92 12.83 -9.73
N PRO A 1055 -29.03 12.58 -10.44
CA PRO A 1055 -29.04 12.43 -11.90
C PRO A 1055 -28.55 13.69 -12.61
N ALA A 1056 -27.97 13.56 -13.80
CA ALA A 1056 -27.32 14.61 -14.58
C ALA A 1056 -28.25 15.68 -15.21
N ASP A 1057 -29.26 16.15 -14.47
CA ASP A 1057 -30.27 17.09 -14.93
C ASP A 1057 -30.12 18.52 -14.36
N SER A 1058 -31.01 19.42 -14.83
CA SER A 1058 -31.16 20.79 -14.33
C SER A 1058 -32.08 20.81 -13.11
N ALA A 1059 -31.50 21.05 -11.93
CA ALA A 1059 -32.20 21.17 -10.65
C ALA A 1059 -31.66 22.37 -9.86
N ASP A 1060 -32.45 22.84 -8.89
CA ASP A 1060 -31.99 23.86 -7.95
C ASP A 1060 -31.30 23.15 -6.78
N TYR A 1061 -30.11 23.61 -6.40
CA TYR A 1061 -29.35 23.05 -5.28
C TYR A 1061 -29.12 24.10 -4.21
N LYS A 1062 -29.11 23.62 -2.97
CA LYS A 1062 -28.62 24.34 -1.81
C LYS A 1062 -27.57 23.47 -1.12
N ILE A 1063 -26.42 24.06 -0.81
CA ILE A 1063 -25.35 23.42 -0.03
C ILE A 1063 -25.16 24.24 1.23
N THR A 1064 -25.23 23.60 2.39
CA THR A 1064 -24.93 24.23 3.68
C THR A 1064 -23.75 23.56 4.34
N MET A 1065 -22.85 24.36 4.91
CA MET A 1065 -21.78 23.89 5.75
C MET A 1065 -21.71 24.71 7.03
N ASP A 1066 -21.65 24.04 8.16
CA ASP A 1066 -21.52 24.64 9.49
C ASP A 1066 -20.29 24.02 10.17
N THR A 1067 -19.27 24.83 10.43
CA THR A 1067 -18.06 24.40 11.15
C THR A 1067 -17.84 25.24 12.40
N ALA A 1068 -17.63 24.57 13.53
CA ALA A 1068 -17.11 25.16 14.77
C ALA A 1068 -15.72 24.59 15.12
N ARG A 1069 -14.86 25.41 15.71
CA ARG A 1069 -13.57 25.02 16.32
C ARG A 1069 -13.45 25.65 17.71
N GLU A 1070 -13.27 24.80 18.72
CA GLU A 1070 -13.15 25.19 20.13
C GLU A 1070 -11.85 24.62 20.72
N HIS A 1071 -10.73 25.30 20.43
CA HIS A 1071 -9.39 24.94 20.94
C HIS A 1071 -8.70 26.18 21.53
N GLU A 1072 -7.89 26.01 22.57
CA GLU A 1072 -7.21 27.12 23.26
C GLU A 1072 -6.33 27.96 22.31
N PHE A 1073 -5.71 27.30 21.32
CA PHE A 1073 -4.87 27.92 20.30
C PHE A 1073 -5.64 28.42 19.06
N TRP A 1074 -6.99 28.38 19.05
CA TRP A 1074 -7.84 28.87 17.94
C TRP A 1074 -8.90 29.89 18.42
N GLN A 1075 -8.49 31.15 18.60
CA GLN A 1075 -9.30 32.16 19.29
C GLN A 1075 -10.24 32.99 18.39
N TYR A 1076 -10.01 33.00 17.07
CA TYR A 1076 -10.72 33.84 16.09
C TYR A 1076 -11.22 33.03 14.90
N SER A 1077 -12.31 33.47 14.28
CA SER A 1077 -13.09 32.70 13.32
C SER A 1077 -13.48 31.35 13.94
N THR A 1078 -14.16 31.38 15.09
CA THR A 1078 -14.43 30.19 15.92
C THR A 1078 -15.61 29.37 15.40
N ARG A 1079 -16.50 29.99 14.62
CA ARG A 1079 -17.56 29.30 13.86
C ARG A 1079 -17.71 29.96 12.50
N VAL A 1080 -17.90 29.18 11.44
CA VAL A 1080 -18.28 29.65 10.11
C VAL A 1080 -19.47 28.85 9.61
N GLN A 1081 -20.55 29.56 9.28
CA GLN A 1081 -21.76 29.01 8.67
C GLN A 1081 -21.86 29.52 7.24
N SER A 1082 -22.04 28.63 6.27
CA SER A 1082 -22.07 28.96 4.85
C SER A 1082 -23.27 28.31 4.16
N GLU A 1083 -23.95 29.06 3.29
CA GLU A 1083 -25.01 28.57 2.41
C GLU A 1083 -24.73 29.04 0.97
N TRP A 1084 -24.64 28.08 0.05
CA TRP A 1084 -24.62 28.32 -1.40
C TRP A 1084 -25.95 27.88 -1.99
N THR A 1085 -26.55 28.70 -2.87
CA THR A 1085 -27.71 28.27 -3.67
C THR A 1085 -27.50 28.60 -5.14
N PHE A 1086 -27.68 27.62 -6.02
CA PHE A 1086 -27.44 27.74 -7.46
C PHE A 1086 -28.35 26.79 -8.24
N ARG A 1087 -28.39 26.95 -9.57
CA ARG A 1087 -29.12 26.04 -10.47
C ARG A 1087 -28.18 25.39 -11.48
N THR A 1088 -28.31 24.07 -11.67
CA THR A 1088 -27.52 23.29 -12.64
C THR A 1088 -28.10 23.36 -14.05
N GLN A 1089 -27.27 23.07 -15.04
CA GLN A 1089 -27.62 23.03 -16.46
C GLN A 1089 -27.91 21.60 -16.91
N GLY A 1090 -27.28 20.60 -16.30
CA GLY A 1090 -27.53 19.18 -16.56
C GLY A 1090 -26.60 18.60 -17.62
N SER A 1091 -25.38 18.27 -17.20
CA SER A 1091 -24.40 17.52 -18.01
C SER A 1091 -23.41 16.79 -17.09
N GLU A 1092 -22.94 15.61 -17.48
CA GLU A 1092 -22.03 14.77 -16.67
C GLU A 1092 -20.75 15.50 -16.21
N ASP A 1093 -20.23 16.43 -17.00
CA ASP A 1093 -19.00 17.19 -16.71
C ASP A 1093 -19.26 18.58 -16.05
N GLU A 1094 -20.44 18.82 -15.44
CA GLU A 1094 -20.79 20.17 -14.94
C GLU A 1094 -20.00 20.60 -13.69
N VAL A 1095 -19.30 21.72 -13.79
CA VAL A 1095 -18.59 22.40 -12.68
C VAL A 1095 -19.47 23.50 -12.10
N MET A 1096 -19.84 23.40 -10.81
CA MET A 1096 -20.94 24.18 -10.25
C MET A 1096 -20.59 25.67 -10.03
N PRO A 1097 -21.53 26.60 -10.28
CA PRO A 1097 -21.27 28.04 -10.27
C PRO A 1097 -21.31 28.64 -8.86
N LEU A 1098 -20.57 28.03 -7.92
CA LEU A 1098 -20.46 28.53 -6.55
C LEU A 1098 -19.88 29.95 -6.53
N VAL A 1099 -20.60 30.85 -5.84
CA VAL A 1099 -20.08 32.17 -5.47
C VAL A 1099 -19.18 32.02 -4.24
N LEU A 1100 -18.00 32.62 -4.29
CA LEU A 1100 -16.97 32.53 -3.27
C LEU A 1100 -16.57 33.93 -2.80
N ALA A 1101 -16.31 34.07 -1.50
CA ALA A 1101 -15.78 35.28 -0.89
C ALA A 1101 -14.37 35.05 -0.34
N ASP A 1102 -13.52 36.07 -0.47
CA ASP A 1102 -12.20 36.14 0.14
C ASP A 1102 -12.15 37.43 1.00
N LEU A 1103 -11.93 37.30 2.31
CA LEU A 1103 -12.06 38.40 3.28
C LEU A 1103 -10.74 38.64 4.04
N ASP A 1104 -10.18 39.85 3.94
CA ASP A 1104 -8.86 40.21 4.49
C ASP A 1104 -8.95 41.44 5.42
N VAL A 1105 -8.15 41.40 6.49
CA VAL A 1105 -7.83 42.54 7.35
C VAL A 1105 -6.32 42.84 7.25
N PRO A 1106 -5.89 43.74 6.35
CA PRO A 1106 -4.46 43.96 6.05
C PRO A 1106 -3.66 44.52 7.24
N ALA A 1107 -4.34 45.19 8.18
CA ALA A 1107 -3.73 45.81 9.35
C ALA A 1107 -3.60 44.87 10.56
N ALA A 1108 -4.05 43.62 10.45
CA ALA A 1108 -3.92 42.64 11.53
C ALA A 1108 -2.46 42.22 11.74
N ASP A 1109 -2.07 42.08 13.01
CA ASP A 1109 -0.79 41.50 13.39
C ASP A 1109 -0.79 39.97 13.20
N PRO A 1110 0.38 39.30 13.29
CA PRO A 1110 0.48 37.84 13.16
C PRO A 1110 -0.22 37.02 14.26
N LEU A 1111 -0.90 37.67 15.21
CA LEU A 1111 -1.78 37.04 16.21
C LEU A 1111 -3.26 37.30 15.90
N SER A 1112 -3.56 37.71 14.66
CA SER A 1112 -4.88 38.08 14.15
C SER A 1112 -5.53 39.27 14.87
N ARG A 1113 -4.75 40.22 15.44
CA ARG A 1113 -5.27 41.37 16.21
C ARG A 1113 -5.03 42.73 15.53
N VAL A 1114 -5.98 43.65 15.66
CA VAL A 1114 -5.84 45.08 15.29
C VAL A 1114 -5.92 45.99 16.51
N GLN A 1115 -5.52 47.27 16.38
CA GLN A 1115 -5.59 48.23 17.49
C GLN A 1115 -7.03 48.59 17.85
N SER A 1116 -7.39 48.42 19.13
CA SER A 1116 -8.72 48.75 19.65
C SER A 1116 -9.06 50.24 19.46
N GLY A 1117 -10.28 50.51 19.00
CA GLY A 1117 -10.77 51.86 18.74
C GLY A 1117 -10.11 52.59 17.57
N LYS A 1118 -9.31 51.91 16.72
CA LYS A 1118 -8.74 52.50 15.50
C LYS A 1118 -9.54 52.11 14.24
N PRO A 1119 -9.69 53.03 13.27
CA PRO A 1119 -10.23 52.68 11.95
C PRO A 1119 -9.34 51.65 11.25
N THR A 1120 -9.94 50.51 10.90
CA THR A 1120 -9.28 49.33 10.32
C THR A 1120 -9.88 49.05 8.95
N GLU A 1121 -9.05 48.91 7.91
CA GLU A 1121 -9.52 48.49 6.58
C GLU A 1121 -9.93 47.01 6.60
N VAL A 1122 -11.09 46.70 6.02
CA VAL A 1122 -11.55 45.34 5.72
C VAL A 1122 -11.79 45.25 4.21
N ARG A 1123 -11.24 44.20 3.57
CA ARG A 1123 -11.33 43.97 2.12
C ARG A 1123 -12.15 42.72 1.83
N LEU A 1124 -13.05 42.80 0.86
CA LEU A 1124 -13.90 41.70 0.39
C LEU A 1124 -13.75 41.54 -1.12
N GLY A 1125 -13.16 40.43 -1.54
CA GLY A 1125 -13.17 39.95 -2.92
C GLY A 1125 -14.28 38.94 -3.16
N LEU A 1126 -14.87 38.95 -4.35
CA LEU A 1126 -15.82 37.93 -4.81
C LEU A 1126 -15.35 37.30 -6.13
N ARG A 1127 -15.62 36.00 -6.30
CA ARG A 1127 -15.36 35.23 -7.52
C ARG A 1127 -16.29 34.02 -7.63
N HIS A 1128 -16.17 33.30 -8.73
CA HIS A 1128 -16.79 31.98 -8.93
C HIS A 1128 -15.75 30.87 -8.76
N GLN A 1129 -16.22 29.63 -8.59
CA GLN A 1129 -15.37 28.43 -8.65
C GLN A 1129 -14.68 28.32 -10.03
N ALA A 1130 -13.39 27.94 -10.05
CA ALA A 1130 -12.64 27.73 -11.29
C ALA A 1130 -13.30 26.63 -12.16
N GLY A 1131 -13.37 26.85 -13.47
CA GLY A 1131 -14.06 25.98 -14.43
C GLY A 1131 -15.57 26.25 -14.57
N SER A 1132 -16.21 26.88 -13.58
CA SER A 1132 -17.64 27.23 -13.64
C SER A 1132 -17.94 28.48 -14.47
N GLN A 1133 -19.21 28.70 -14.83
CA GLN A 1133 -19.61 29.81 -15.69
C GLN A 1133 -19.80 31.15 -14.95
N SER A 1134 -18.72 31.95 -14.89
CA SER A 1134 -18.68 33.32 -14.36
C SER A 1134 -19.89 34.21 -14.70
N ALA A 1135 -20.28 35.06 -13.75
CA ALA A 1135 -21.32 36.09 -13.92
C ALA A 1135 -20.97 37.38 -13.16
N LYS A 1136 -21.62 38.50 -13.50
CA LYS A 1136 -21.45 39.77 -12.77
C LYS A 1136 -22.19 39.74 -11.43
N PHE A 1137 -21.59 40.23 -10.36
CA PHE A 1137 -22.29 40.38 -9.07
C PHE A 1137 -23.33 41.52 -9.13
N LYS A 1138 -24.57 41.23 -8.70
CA LYS A 1138 -25.70 42.18 -8.62
C LYS A 1138 -25.89 42.71 -7.20
N THR A 1139 -25.79 41.84 -6.21
CA THR A 1139 -25.96 42.16 -4.79
C THR A 1139 -24.69 41.80 -4.05
N VAL A 1140 -24.15 42.74 -3.28
CA VAL A 1140 -23.03 42.49 -2.35
C VAL A 1140 -23.33 43.24 -1.06
N GLN A 1141 -23.32 42.52 0.05
CA GLN A 1141 -23.54 43.05 1.39
C GLN A 1141 -22.52 42.42 2.35
N LEU A 1142 -21.99 43.26 3.24
CA LEU A 1142 -21.19 42.87 4.39
C LEU A 1142 -21.84 43.51 5.61
N GLU A 1143 -22.12 42.72 6.64
CA GLU A 1143 -22.73 43.15 7.89
C GLU A 1143 -21.83 42.81 9.07
N LEU A 1144 -21.93 43.60 10.12
CA LEU A 1144 -21.14 43.55 11.34
C LEU A 1144 -22.03 43.30 12.55
N SER A 1145 -21.59 42.41 13.44
CA SER A 1145 -22.16 42.22 14.78
C SER A 1145 -21.05 42.14 15.84
N TYR A 1146 -21.41 42.35 17.10
CA TYR A 1146 -20.56 42.08 18.27
C TYR A 1146 -21.18 41.07 19.25
N ASP A 1147 -22.49 40.79 19.12
CA ASP A 1147 -23.27 39.88 19.98
C ASP A 1147 -23.82 38.65 19.22
N GLY A 1148 -23.68 38.61 17.89
CA GLY A 1148 -24.27 37.60 16.99
C GLY A 1148 -25.75 37.82 16.70
N GLN A 1149 -26.42 38.75 17.38
CA GLN A 1149 -27.87 38.95 17.31
C GLN A 1149 -28.24 40.21 16.54
N GLN A 1150 -27.54 41.32 16.80
CA GLN A 1150 -27.74 42.61 16.13
C GLN A 1150 -26.74 42.78 15.00
N TRP A 1151 -27.23 42.94 13.78
CA TRP A 1151 -26.45 43.02 12.56
C TRP A 1151 -26.58 44.40 11.91
N THR A 1152 -25.44 45.04 11.64
CA THR A 1152 -25.35 46.37 11.05
C THR A 1152 -24.64 46.30 9.71
N ARG A 1153 -25.33 46.64 8.63
CA ARG A 1153 -24.76 46.68 7.27
C ARG A 1153 -23.66 47.74 7.15
N LEU A 1154 -22.49 47.32 6.67
CA LEU A 1154 -21.35 48.20 6.42
C LEU A 1154 -21.43 48.88 5.04
N PRO A 1155 -20.98 50.14 4.91
CA PRO A 1155 -20.85 50.81 3.63
C PRO A 1155 -19.66 50.21 2.86
N LEU A 1156 -19.93 49.56 1.73
CA LEU A 1156 -18.91 49.00 0.84
C LEU A 1156 -18.54 49.99 -0.27
N ARG A 1157 -17.25 50.33 -0.38
CA ARG A 1157 -16.67 51.05 -1.52
C ARG A 1157 -16.14 50.01 -2.52
N GLN A 1158 -16.66 50.02 -3.74
CA GLN A 1158 -16.09 49.20 -4.81
C GLN A 1158 -14.73 49.77 -5.27
N THR A 1159 -13.72 48.90 -5.39
CA THR A 1159 -12.34 49.21 -5.80
C THR A 1159 -11.90 48.48 -7.07
N GLY A 1160 -12.63 47.43 -7.46
CA GLY A 1160 -12.42 46.69 -8.71
C GLY A 1160 -13.68 45.97 -9.17
N SER A 1161 -13.60 45.19 -10.26
CA SER A 1161 -14.77 44.53 -10.89
C SER A 1161 -15.61 43.66 -9.95
N ALA A 1162 -14.96 43.02 -8.97
CA ALA A 1162 -15.57 42.23 -7.91
C ALA A 1162 -14.81 42.39 -6.57
N GLN A 1163 -14.31 43.61 -6.30
CA GLN A 1163 -13.45 43.93 -5.16
C GLN A 1163 -14.01 45.14 -4.41
N TYR A 1164 -14.12 45.02 -3.09
CA TYR A 1164 -14.79 46.00 -2.22
C TYR A 1164 -13.96 46.23 -0.96
N THR A 1165 -14.01 47.44 -0.40
CA THR A 1165 -13.39 47.77 0.89
C THR A 1165 -14.34 48.56 1.79
N THR A 1166 -14.12 48.46 3.09
CA THR A 1166 -14.82 49.25 4.11
C THR A 1166 -13.89 49.49 5.30
N THR A 1167 -14.34 50.31 6.26
CA THR A 1167 -13.54 50.68 7.44
C THR A 1167 -14.33 50.42 8.72
N VAL A 1168 -13.80 49.57 9.59
CA VAL A 1168 -14.41 49.20 10.87
C VAL A 1168 -13.61 49.80 12.01
N THR A 1169 -14.27 50.43 12.98
CA THR A 1169 -13.64 50.96 14.21
C THR A 1169 -14.13 50.15 15.41
N ALA A 1170 -13.52 48.98 15.62
CA ALA A 1170 -13.96 48.00 16.59
C ALA A 1170 -13.46 48.29 18.02
N LYS A 1171 -14.29 48.02 19.04
CA LYS A 1171 -13.93 48.01 20.47
C LYS A 1171 -14.12 46.65 21.15
N GLN A 1172 -14.71 45.70 20.42
CA GLN A 1172 -14.87 44.28 20.76
C GLN A 1172 -14.56 43.48 19.48
N SER A 1173 -14.23 42.18 19.58
CA SER A 1173 -14.01 41.34 18.39
C SER A 1173 -15.27 41.29 17.52
N PRO A 1174 -15.21 41.68 16.23
CA PRO A 1174 -16.39 41.68 15.37
C PRO A 1174 -16.69 40.28 14.83
N SER A 1175 -17.97 39.99 14.60
CA SER A 1175 -18.45 38.93 13.73
C SER A 1175 -18.91 39.53 12.41
N PHE A 1176 -18.72 38.81 11.29
CA PHE A 1176 -19.11 39.29 9.95
C PHE A 1176 -20.11 38.37 9.29
N ARG A 1177 -21.02 38.95 8.51
CA ARG A 1177 -21.98 38.25 7.67
C ARG A 1177 -21.89 38.80 6.24
N ILE A 1178 -21.77 37.91 5.27
CA ILE A 1178 -21.61 38.18 3.84
C ILE A 1178 -22.88 37.72 3.13
N THR A 1179 -23.37 38.52 2.19
CA THR A 1179 -24.37 38.07 1.21
C THR A 1179 -24.00 38.57 -0.18
N ALA A 1180 -23.78 37.65 -1.10
CA ALA A 1180 -23.46 37.93 -2.49
C ALA A 1180 -24.42 37.19 -3.43
N VAL A 1181 -24.91 37.87 -4.47
CA VAL A 1181 -25.77 37.28 -5.51
C VAL A 1181 -25.31 37.75 -6.89
N ASP A 1182 -25.19 36.82 -7.83
CA ASP A 1182 -24.74 37.09 -9.19
C ASP A 1182 -25.88 37.40 -10.18
N ALA A 1183 -25.50 37.62 -11.45
CA ALA A 1183 -26.45 37.99 -12.50
C ALA A 1183 -27.41 36.86 -12.91
N LYS A 1184 -27.03 35.60 -12.70
CA LYS A 1184 -27.83 34.39 -12.99
C LYS A 1184 -28.71 33.97 -11.81
N GLY A 1185 -28.40 34.45 -10.60
CA GLY A 1185 -29.13 34.15 -9.37
C GLY A 1185 -28.37 33.25 -8.40
N ASN A 1186 -27.13 32.86 -8.71
CA ASN A 1186 -26.31 32.09 -7.78
C ASN A 1186 -25.95 32.95 -6.58
N LYS A 1187 -26.05 32.39 -5.38
CA LYS A 1187 -25.95 33.08 -4.09
C LYS A 1187 -24.89 32.44 -3.21
N LEU A 1188 -24.20 33.30 -2.46
CA LEU A 1188 -23.47 32.96 -1.23
C LEU A 1188 -24.10 33.73 -0.07
N PHE A 1189 -24.40 33.04 1.02
CA PHE A 1189 -24.53 33.61 2.35
C PHE A 1189 -23.45 32.99 3.24
N GLN A 1190 -22.80 33.77 4.10
CA GLN A 1190 -21.79 33.26 5.02
C GLN A 1190 -21.74 34.10 6.30
N GLU A 1191 -21.63 33.47 7.45
CA GLU A 1191 -21.50 34.11 8.77
C GLU A 1191 -20.25 33.59 9.49
N ILE A 1192 -19.48 34.51 10.09
CA ILE A 1192 -18.16 34.24 10.67
C ILE A 1192 -18.11 34.85 12.08
N THR A 1193 -18.02 34.00 13.10
CA THR A 1193 -17.98 34.41 14.51
C THR A 1193 -16.57 34.82 14.96
N LYS A 1194 -16.42 36.00 15.60
CA LYS A 1194 -15.14 36.55 16.07
C LYS A 1194 -14.06 36.61 14.98
N ALA A 1195 -14.34 37.28 13.86
CA ALA A 1195 -13.49 37.33 12.67
C ALA A 1195 -12.04 37.79 12.91
N TYR A 1196 -11.79 38.63 13.93
CA TYR A 1196 -10.44 39.02 14.38
C TYR A 1196 -10.40 39.50 15.84
N GLY A 1197 -9.19 39.61 16.40
CA GLY A 1197 -8.92 40.08 17.77
C GLY A 1197 -8.59 41.56 17.89
N LEU A 1198 -8.49 42.04 19.13
CA LEU A 1198 -8.06 43.42 19.45
C LEU A 1198 -6.85 43.42 20.38
N LYS A 1199 -6.11 44.53 20.36
CA LYS A 1199 -5.00 44.88 21.26
C LYS A 1199 -4.90 46.38 21.49
#